data_AF-A0A6M4H8L0-F1
#
_entry.id   AF-A0A6M4H8L0-F1
#
_cell.length_a   1.000
_cell.length_b   1.000
_cell.length_c   1.000
_cell.angle_alpha   90.00
_cell.angle_beta   90.00
_cell.angle_gamma   90.00
#
_symmetry.space_group_name_H-M   'P 1'
#
loop_
_entity.id
_entity.type
_entity.pdbx_description
1 polymer ?
#
loop_
_entity_poly.entity_id
_entity_poly.type
_entity_poly.pdbx_seq_one_letter_code
_entity_poly.pdbx_strand_id
1 'polypeptide(L)'
;MRTLTSLVLALCLAYMSESAAQISHVTVSKVIEHIQTSATNVIVDPTPPGPNYGGPYGFHAQVIGQNIAGITVPTFNGPVNFGAVGSWYNMGKLVYVADEGIWRAGTNGNDWGSPNQADLNSKFPNGTYTMTVNGTTVPLPLTGDAYPNAPVLTLSSPGGAWSNGKYVFDPSQPLTITTSGFNAYSSNINGVMVMGGDHINLIVQGRDATPSPNFLTKTVPAGTYTAGQEYEVGAGFQAIVGLNTNALPGIYSSARYEVYTNVAIKAESSAAPVFPMAVTSTINATTANATATFQPRPQDAGTTRSIYVFALAPAPRVLGVTATTLKIGETKRTDGLKTDAVPCVLAQLNQAGQLVAATASSLAALSTGVITAAGQTVQVLNNVSTPNVAGATVYLGYGQTSTGMINDGINRSVVTVPGTVECRPEGPQTGWWWNTVEGGRGYSIEKQGRNIFMAAYFYDATGRATWQVASGPTSFDGAYFTAPLYSCTGGVTLAGAYRPNSCATAGNVTLSFNNASRGAMIWPGGTVGIERFNIVDNGLNVAPLANQPENGWWWSTAENGRGYFIEWQGGTADIAGYMYDDVGNPIWYITVIATPNPLAMNGAWWQFANGMTQAGPYRAATRTNDNVGAATISFQSATTATMTLPGGRQIALTRFRF
;
A
#
# COMPACT_ATOMS: atom_id res chain seq x y z
N MET A 1 47.69 55.03 -26.53
CA MET A 1 47.83 53.59 -26.82
C MET A 1 47.07 52.81 -25.74
N ARG A 2 46.19 51.91 -26.16
CA ARG A 2 45.52 50.85 -25.37
C ARG A 2 44.37 51.22 -24.42
N THR A 3 43.19 50.72 -24.83
CA THR A 3 42.13 50.01 -24.07
C THR A 3 41.47 50.67 -22.87
N LEU A 4 40.20 51.06 -23.04
CA LEU A 4 39.21 51.18 -21.97
C LEU A 4 37.86 50.55 -22.38
N THR A 5 37.21 50.02 -21.36
CA THR A 5 35.94 49.30 -21.18
C THR A 5 34.64 49.94 -21.73
N SER A 6 33.82 49.07 -22.35
CA SER A 6 32.34 48.91 -22.27
C SER A 6 31.32 49.82 -23.02
N LEU A 7 30.49 49.11 -23.83
CA LEU A 7 29.10 49.38 -24.31
C LEU A 7 28.91 50.49 -25.37
N VAL A 8 28.33 50.26 -26.55
CA VAL A 8 26.96 49.75 -26.82
C VAL A 8 26.86 49.09 -28.22
N LEU A 9 26.03 48.04 -28.30
CA LEU A 9 25.54 47.28 -29.46
C LEU A 9 26.27 45.97 -29.84
N ALA A 10 26.51 45.14 -28.83
CA ALA A 10 26.35 43.69 -28.94
C ALA A 10 25.01 43.32 -28.26
N LEU A 11 23.99 43.00 -29.07
CA LEU A 11 22.65 42.39 -28.81
C LEU A 11 21.83 42.80 -30.07
N CYS A 12 21.29 41.97 -30.95
CA CYS A 12 20.66 40.65 -30.89
C CYS A 12 20.80 40.01 -32.27
N LEU A 13 21.35 38.81 -32.37
CA LEU A 13 21.03 37.77 -33.38
C LEU A 13 21.95 36.58 -33.09
N ALA A 14 21.90 36.11 -31.84
CA ALA A 14 22.20 34.71 -31.61
C ALA A 14 21.16 33.96 -32.44
N TYR A 15 21.61 33.20 -33.43
CA TYR A 15 20.81 32.25 -34.18
C TYR A 15 20.01 31.39 -33.17
N MET A 16 18.74 31.74 -32.93
CA MET A 16 17.77 30.74 -32.54
C MET A 16 17.58 29.91 -33.81
N SER A 17 18.23 28.75 -33.88
CA SER A 17 17.83 27.73 -34.83
C SER A 17 16.41 27.33 -34.46
N GLU A 18 15.41 27.89 -35.14
CA GLU A 18 14.09 27.26 -35.16
C GLU A 18 14.31 25.85 -35.71
N SER A 19 14.15 24.86 -34.84
CA SER A 19 14.15 23.46 -35.25
C SER A 19 13.06 23.27 -36.28
N ALA A 20 13.43 22.79 -37.47
CA ALA A 20 12.50 22.54 -38.57
C ALA A 20 11.32 21.66 -38.12
N ALA A 21 10.13 21.90 -38.69
CA ALA A 21 8.94 21.09 -38.41
C ALA A 21 9.19 19.62 -38.73
N GLN A 22 8.93 18.73 -37.77
CA GLN A 22 9.11 17.29 -37.90
C GLN A 22 7.79 16.57 -37.65
N ILE A 23 7.12 16.16 -38.72
CA ILE A 23 5.93 15.33 -38.63
C ILE A 23 6.36 13.90 -38.31
N SER A 24 5.71 13.26 -37.34
CA SER A 24 6.00 11.90 -36.91
C SER A 24 4.87 10.93 -37.28
N HIS A 25 3.61 11.38 -37.16
CA HIS A 25 2.44 10.54 -37.43
C HIS A 25 1.35 11.30 -38.18
N VAL A 26 0.62 10.57 -39.03
CA VAL A 26 -0.60 11.04 -39.70
C VAL A 26 -1.65 9.93 -39.55
N THR A 27 -2.68 10.16 -38.75
CA THR A 27 -3.56 9.09 -38.29
C THR A 27 -5.03 9.38 -38.53
N VAL A 28 -5.77 8.33 -38.89
CA VAL A 28 -7.23 8.30 -38.82
C VAL A 28 -7.63 7.09 -37.98
N SER A 29 -8.54 7.28 -37.03
CA SER A 29 -8.97 6.18 -36.18
C SER A 29 -10.41 6.26 -35.70
N LYS A 30 -10.92 5.09 -35.33
CA LYS A 30 -12.15 4.94 -34.54
C LYS A 30 -11.81 4.36 -33.18
N VAL A 31 -12.41 4.92 -32.14
CA VAL A 31 -12.06 4.61 -30.75
C VAL A 31 -13.27 4.14 -29.98
N ILE A 32 -13.07 3.14 -29.11
CA ILE A 32 -14.05 2.76 -28.08
C ILE A 32 -13.41 2.87 -26.70
N GLU A 33 -14.01 3.66 -25.82
CA GLU A 33 -13.57 3.85 -24.45
C GLU A 33 -14.38 3.00 -23.48
N HIS A 34 -13.68 2.39 -22.54
CA HIS A 34 -14.24 1.53 -21.51
C HIS A 34 -13.75 1.96 -20.13
N ILE A 35 -14.52 1.60 -19.13
CA ILE A 35 -14.07 1.60 -17.73
C ILE A 35 -14.08 0.19 -17.18
N GLN A 36 -13.12 -0.12 -16.34
CA GLN A 36 -13.08 -1.37 -15.60
C GLN A 36 -13.46 -1.14 -14.14
N THR A 37 -14.45 -1.90 -13.67
CA THR A 37 -15.08 -1.71 -12.35
C THR A 37 -14.87 -2.89 -11.40
N SER A 38 -14.30 -3.98 -11.88
CA SER A 38 -13.86 -5.12 -11.06
C SER A 38 -12.71 -5.86 -11.73
N ALA A 39 -12.22 -6.94 -11.12
CA ALA A 39 -11.14 -7.76 -11.67
C ALA A 39 -11.43 -8.31 -13.09
N THR A 40 -12.71 -8.47 -13.44
CA THR A 40 -13.12 -9.03 -14.74
C THR A 40 -14.18 -8.22 -15.46
N ASN A 41 -14.79 -7.22 -14.81
CA ASN A 41 -15.89 -6.45 -15.38
C ASN A 41 -15.37 -5.18 -16.07
N VAL A 42 -15.34 -5.21 -17.40
CA VAL A 42 -15.05 -4.06 -18.27
C VAL A 42 -16.33 -3.71 -19.02
N ILE A 43 -16.75 -2.45 -18.94
CA ILE A 43 -17.95 -1.95 -19.62
C ILE A 43 -17.57 -0.74 -20.46
N VAL A 44 -18.32 -0.50 -21.54
CA VAL A 44 -18.22 0.75 -22.31
C VAL A 44 -18.45 1.92 -21.35
N ASP A 45 -17.64 2.98 -21.45
CA ASP A 45 -17.71 4.10 -20.52
C ASP A 45 -19.14 4.70 -20.53
N PRO A 46 -19.87 4.63 -19.39
CA PRO A 46 -21.24 5.09 -19.30
C PRO A 46 -21.36 6.62 -19.23
N THR A 47 -20.24 7.36 -19.20
CA THR A 47 -20.23 8.81 -19.13
C THR A 47 -20.97 9.41 -20.33
N PRO A 48 -21.98 10.28 -20.11
CA PRO A 48 -22.70 10.89 -21.22
C PRO A 48 -21.81 11.82 -22.06
N PRO A 49 -22.08 11.98 -23.37
CA PRO A 49 -21.41 12.98 -24.19
C PRO A 49 -21.59 14.39 -23.61
N GLY A 50 -20.53 15.19 -23.64
CA GLY A 50 -20.48 16.54 -23.14
C GLY A 50 -19.41 17.39 -23.83
N PRO A 51 -19.26 18.67 -23.44
CA PRO A 51 -18.37 19.61 -24.12
C PRO A 51 -16.89 19.19 -24.14
N ASN A 52 -16.48 18.45 -23.12
CA ASN A 52 -15.10 18.01 -22.89
C ASN A 52 -14.93 16.49 -23.07
N TYR A 53 -15.99 15.78 -23.45
CA TYR A 53 -15.99 14.33 -23.63
C TYR A 53 -16.97 13.95 -24.74
N GLY A 54 -16.46 13.54 -25.89
CA GLY A 54 -17.30 13.23 -27.06
C GLY A 54 -18.25 12.04 -26.86
N GLY A 55 -18.02 11.22 -25.84
CA GLY A 55 -18.72 9.96 -25.62
C GLY A 55 -17.83 8.75 -25.94
N PRO A 56 -18.25 7.54 -25.56
CA PRO A 56 -17.40 6.35 -25.57
C PRO A 56 -17.05 5.83 -26.97
N TYR A 57 -17.67 6.32 -28.05
CA TYR A 57 -17.38 5.92 -29.42
C TYR A 57 -16.91 7.12 -30.23
N GLY A 58 -15.62 7.16 -30.58
CA GLY A 58 -14.98 8.33 -31.19
C GLY A 58 -14.48 8.14 -32.62
N PHE A 59 -14.33 9.25 -33.36
CA PHE A 59 -13.58 9.30 -34.63
C PHE A 59 -12.52 10.40 -34.57
N HIS A 60 -11.26 10.03 -34.87
CA HIS A 60 -10.11 10.92 -34.80
C HIS A 60 -9.42 11.04 -36.16
N ALA A 61 -8.96 12.25 -36.50
CA ALA A 61 -8.02 12.49 -37.58
C ALA A 61 -6.98 13.50 -37.11
N GLN A 62 -5.69 13.13 -37.15
CA GLN A 62 -4.64 13.86 -36.44
C GLN A 62 -3.31 13.89 -37.21
N VAL A 63 -2.54 14.96 -36.99
CA VAL A 63 -1.13 15.08 -37.40
C VAL A 63 -0.29 15.42 -36.18
N ILE A 64 0.67 14.57 -35.87
CA ILE A 64 1.48 14.62 -34.64
C ILE A 64 2.94 14.80 -35.01
N GLY A 65 3.66 15.64 -34.27
CA GLY A 65 5.05 15.96 -34.56
C GLY A 65 5.61 17.04 -33.64
N GLN A 66 6.85 17.45 -33.90
CA GLN A 66 7.52 18.52 -33.18
C GLN A 66 7.60 19.78 -34.04
N ASN A 67 7.31 20.94 -33.44
CA ASN A 67 7.35 22.25 -34.09
C ASN A 67 6.45 22.34 -35.34
N ILE A 68 5.29 21.70 -35.31
CA ILE A 68 4.39 21.60 -36.47
C ILE A 68 3.30 22.68 -36.52
N ALA A 69 3.29 23.65 -35.61
CA ALA A 69 2.28 24.72 -35.58
C ALA A 69 2.25 25.57 -36.87
N GLY A 70 3.41 25.72 -37.53
CA GLY A 70 3.57 26.55 -38.73
C GLY A 70 3.38 25.82 -40.07
N ILE A 71 3.02 24.53 -40.07
CA ILE A 71 2.81 23.79 -41.33
C ILE A 71 1.55 24.29 -42.05
N THR A 72 1.43 23.97 -43.35
CA THR A 72 0.17 24.25 -44.07
C THR A 72 -0.97 23.48 -43.42
N VAL A 73 -2.07 24.16 -43.11
CA VAL A 73 -3.24 23.58 -42.43
C VAL A 73 -3.60 22.22 -43.03
N PRO A 74 -3.41 21.12 -42.28
CA PRO A 74 -3.75 19.80 -42.79
C PRO A 74 -5.24 19.68 -43.04
N THR A 75 -5.60 18.87 -44.03
CA THR A 75 -7.01 18.54 -44.28
C THR A 75 -7.24 17.05 -44.29
N PHE A 76 -8.45 16.63 -43.94
CA PHE A 76 -8.91 15.26 -44.06
C PHE A 76 -10.19 15.19 -44.89
N ASN A 77 -10.35 14.10 -45.64
CA ASN A 77 -11.55 13.79 -46.41
C ASN A 77 -11.75 12.27 -46.45
N GLY A 78 -12.94 11.79 -46.82
CA GLY A 78 -13.22 10.37 -46.91
C GLY A 78 -14.71 10.05 -46.91
N PRO A 79 -15.09 8.80 -46.60
CA PRO A 79 -16.48 8.44 -46.38
C PRO A 79 -16.98 9.07 -45.08
N VAL A 80 -17.43 10.33 -45.17
CA VAL A 80 -17.98 11.10 -44.06
C VAL A 80 -19.38 11.56 -44.44
N ASN A 81 -20.36 11.34 -43.57
CA ASN A 81 -21.71 11.85 -43.75
C ASN A 81 -21.78 13.32 -43.33
N PHE A 82 -21.35 14.23 -44.22
CA PHE A 82 -21.20 15.67 -43.94
C PHE A 82 -22.46 16.31 -43.35
N GLY A 83 -23.64 15.97 -43.86
CA GLY A 83 -24.90 16.53 -43.38
C GLY A 83 -25.22 16.13 -41.93
N ALA A 84 -24.69 14.99 -41.48
CA ALA A 84 -25.01 14.41 -40.19
C ALA A 84 -23.90 14.67 -39.13
N VAL A 85 -22.66 14.93 -39.54
CA VAL A 85 -21.58 15.41 -38.64
C VAL A 85 -21.60 16.93 -38.46
N GLY A 86 -22.23 17.67 -39.38
CA GLY A 86 -22.49 19.10 -39.26
C GLY A 86 -21.21 19.94 -39.20
N SER A 87 -21.23 20.99 -38.37
CA SER A 87 -20.15 21.98 -38.26
C SER A 87 -18.83 21.36 -37.79
N TRP A 88 -18.86 20.26 -37.03
CA TRP A 88 -17.65 19.60 -36.53
C TRP A 88 -16.65 19.28 -37.66
N TYR A 89 -17.13 18.88 -38.84
CA TYR A 89 -16.26 18.52 -39.98
C TYR A 89 -15.32 19.65 -40.40
N ASN A 90 -15.68 20.92 -40.15
CA ASN A 90 -14.85 22.08 -40.44
C ASN A 90 -14.32 22.14 -41.89
N MET A 91 -15.15 21.71 -42.85
CA MET A 91 -14.77 21.56 -44.27
C MET A 91 -13.50 20.70 -44.48
N GLY A 92 -13.25 19.75 -43.58
CA GLY A 92 -12.08 18.88 -43.58
C GLY A 92 -10.82 19.52 -43.00
N LYS A 93 -10.84 20.79 -42.56
CA LYS A 93 -9.65 21.45 -41.99
C LYS A 93 -9.40 21.03 -40.55
N LEU A 94 -8.16 20.68 -40.25
CA LEU A 94 -7.72 20.43 -38.88
C LEU A 94 -7.42 21.75 -38.17
N VAL A 95 -7.53 21.73 -36.84
CA VAL A 95 -7.21 22.83 -35.94
C VAL A 95 -5.99 22.44 -35.10
N TYR A 96 -5.07 23.38 -34.91
CA TYR A 96 -3.90 23.17 -34.06
C TYR A 96 -4.28 23.34 -32.59
N VAL A 97 -4.06 22.30 -31.79
CA VAL A 97 -4.30 22.28 -30.35
C VAL A 97 -2.97 22.59 -29.65
N ALA A 98 -2.80 23.84 -29.23
CA ALA A 98 -1.53 24.36 -28.73
C ALA A 98 -1.02 23.61 -27.48
N ASP A 99 -1.93 23.25 -26.57
CA ASP A 99 -1.60 22.60 -25.30
C ASP A 99 -1.09 21.15 -25.48
N GLU A 100 -1.43 20.52 -26.61
CA GLU A 100 -1.01 19.17 -26.95
C GLU A 100 0.07 19.13 -28.04
N GLY A 101 0.30 20.25 -28.74
CA GLY A 101 1.28 20.35 -29.81
C GLY A 101 0.90 19.60 -31.10
N ILE A 102 -0.40 19.35 -31.34
CA ILE A 102 -0.87 18.52 -32.46
C ILE A 102 -2.00 19.16 -33.27
N TRP A 103 -2.15 18.76 -34.53
CA TRP A 103 -3.32 19.13 -35.34
C TRP A 103 -4.40 18.05 -35.22
N ARG A 104 -5.64 18.46 -34.96
CA ARG A 104 -6.79 17.54 -34.82
C ARG A 104 -8.00 17.99 -35.64
N ALA A 105 -8.82 17.05 -36.09
CA ALA A 105 -10.12 17.34 -36.69
C ALA A 105 -11.10 17.92 -35.66
N GLY A 106 -12.13 18.62 -36.13
CA GLY A 106 -13.09 19.32 -35.27
C GLY A 106 -12.88 20.84 -35.29
N THR A 107 -13.95 21.60 -35.10
CA THR A 107 -13.91 23.08 -35.10
C THR A 107 -13.06 23.67 -33.97
N ASN A 108 -12.90 22.94 -32.88
CA ASN A 108 -12.08 23.33 -31.73
C ASN A 108 -10.92 22.35 -31.49
N GLY A 109 -10.66 21.44 -32.43
CA GLY A 109 -9.73 20.32 -32.22
C GLY A 109 -10.23 19.24 -31.26
N ASN A 110 -11.52 19.25 -30.91
CA ASN A 110 -12.14 18.18 -30.13
C ASN A 110 -12.50 17.00 -31.03
N ASP A 111 -12.25 15.80 -30.54
CA ASP A 111 -12.62 14.55 -31.19
C ASP A 111 -14.15 14.47 -31.39
N TRP A 112 -14.61 13.82 -32.46
CA TRP A 112 -16.03 13.52 -32.61
C TRP A 112 -16.38 12.32 -31.75
N GLY A 113 -17.54 12.33 -31.09
CA GLY A 113 -18.00 11.16 -30.34
C GLY A 113 -19.51 10.91 -30.32
N SER A 114 -19.87 9.71 -29.87
CA SER A 114 -21.25 9.19 -29.82
C SER A 114 -21.43 8.22 -28.65
N PRO A 115 -22.67 8.06 -28.12
CA PRO A 115 -22.95 7.04 -27.11
C PRO A 115 -23.08 5.61 -27.66
N ASN A 116 -23.11 5.40 -28.98
CA ASN A 116 -23.18 4.05 -29.55
C ASN A 116 -22.43 3.90 -30.89
N GLN A 117 -21.93 2.68 -31.13
CA GLN A 117 -21.12 2.36 -32.30
C GLN A 117 -21.86 2.48 -33.65
N ALA A 118 -23.17 2.23 -33.66
CA ALA A 118 -23.96 2.29 -34.89
C ALA A 118 -24.03 3.72 -35.43
N ASP A 119 -24.19 4.70 -34.54
CA ASP A 119 -24.17 6.11 -34.92
C ASP A 119 -22.77 6.54 -35.40
N LEU A 120 -21.69 6.16 -34.70
CA LEU A 120 -20.31 6.37 -35.17
C LEU A 120 -20.12 5.84 -36.60
N ASN A 121 -20.51 4.59 -36.85
CA ASN A 121 -20.36 3.97 -38.16
C ASN A 121 -21.26 4.62 -39.24
N SER A 122 -22.42 5.18 -38.87
CA SER A 122 -23.29 5.91 -39.79
C SER A 122 -22.69 7.25 -40.24
N LYS A 123 -21.89 7.88 -39.38
CA LYS A 123 -21.26 9.19 -39.61
C LYS A 123 -19.90 9.07 -40.29
N PHE A 124 -19.16 8.04 -39.92
CA PHE A 124 -17.84 7.71 -40.46
C PHE A 124 -17.83 6.25 -40.97
N PRO A 125 -18.46 5.95 -42.11
CA PRO A 125 -18.42 4.60 -42.68
C PRO A 125 -17.00 4.11 -42.98
N ASN A 126 -16.81 2.80 -42.98
CA ASN A 126 -15.54 2.21 -43.41
C ASN A 126 -15.21 2.56 -44.87
N GLY A 127 -13.93 2.77 -45.16
CA GLY A 127 -13.44 3.09 -46.49
C GLY A 127 -12.07 3.76 -46.44
N THR A 128 -11.67 4.40 -47.54
CA THR A 128 -10.38 5.09 -47.61
C THR A 128 -10.56 6.55 -47.23
N TYR A 129 -9.94 6.95 -46.12
CA TYR A 129 -9.77 8.34 -45.75
C TYR A 129 -8.49 8.88 -46.37
N THR A 130 -8.42 10.19 -46.57
CA THR A 130 -7.27 10.87 -47.13
C THR A 130 -6.88 12.02 -46.22
N MET A 131 -5.60 12.08 -45.85
CA MET A 131 -5.01 13.19 -45.12
C MET A 131 -4.11 13.97 -46.07
N THR A 132 -4.30 15.28 -46.21
CA THR A 132 -3.37 16.13 -46.96
C THR A 132 -2.51 16.92 -46.00
N VAL A 133 -1.20 16.70 -46.05
CA VAL A 133 -0.21 17.36 -45.18
C VAL A 133 0.89 17.95 -46.05
N ASN A 134 1.15 19.25 -45.93
CA ASN A 134 2.10 19.99 -46.77
C ASN A 134 1.92 19.70 -48.28
N GLY A 135 0.66 19.69 -48.74
CA GLY A 135 0.31 19.45 -50.14
C GLY A 135 0.38 17.99 -50.60
N THR A 136 0.81 17.06 -49.75
CA THR A 136 0.88 15.64 -50.08
C THR A 136 -0.34 14.90 -49.55
N THR A 137 -1.05 14.19 -50.43
CA THR A 137 -2.21 13.37 -50.05
C THR A 137 -1.77 11.96 -49.63
N VAL A 138 -2.23 11.54 -48.45
CA VAL A 138 -1.95 10.26 -47.81
C VAL A 138 -3.24 9.45 -47.71
N PRO A 139 -3.45 8.44 -48.59
CA PRO A 139 -4.55 7.49 -48.45
C PRO A 139 -4.36 6.56 -47.24
N LEU A 140 -5.41 6.43 -46.44
CA LEU A 140 -5.48 5.66 -45.20
C LEU A 140 -6.75 4.77 -45.21
N PRO A 141 -6.64 3.48 -45.57
CA PRO A 141 -7.79 2.57 -45.63
C PRO A 141 -8.20 2.11 -44.23
N LEU A 142 -9.36 2.56 -43.75
CA LEU A 142 -9.97 2.16 -42.49
C LEU A 142 -11.15 1.21 -42.78
N THR A 143 -10.89 -0.09 -42.75
CA THR A 143 -11.86 -1.12 -43.15
C THR A 143 -11.93 -2.28 -42.17
N GLY A 144 -13.07 -2.97 -42.18
CA GLY A 144 -13.25 -4.26 -41.50
C GLY A 144 -13.76 -4.20 -40.06
N ASP A 145 -13.98 -3.01 -39.49
CA ASP A 145 -14.42 -2.84 -38.08
C ASP A 145 -13.59 -3.68 -37.11
N ALA A 146 -12.27 -3.70 -37.31
CA ALA A 146 -11.32 -4.57 -36.62
C ALA A 146 -10.97 -4.06 -35.21
N TYR A 147 -11.99 -3.74 -34.39
CA TYR A 147 -11.80 -3.31 -33.00
C TYR A 147 -11.10 -4.41 -32.19
N PRO A 148 -9.99 -4.10 -31.50
CA PRO A 148 -9.40 -5.00 -30.51
C PRO A 148 -10.37 -5.43 -29.41
N ASN A 149 -10.02 -6.48 -28.68
CA ASN A 149 -10.67 -6.74 -27.40
C ASN A 149 -10.34 -5.61 -26.40
N ALA A 150 -11.28 -5.28 -25.52
CA ALA A 150 -11.00 -4.34 -24.44
C ALA A 150 -9.87 -4.88 -23.53
N PRO A 151 -8.82 -4.08 -23.26
CA PRO A 151 -7.79 -4.46 -22.31
C PRO A 151 -8.39 -4.68 -20.91
N VAL A 152 -8.17 -5.86 -20.32
CA VAL A 152 -8.46 -6.07 -18.89
C VAL A 152 -7.18 -5.81 -18.12
N LEU A 153 -7.17 -4.82 -17.23
CA LEU A 153 -6.04 -4.54 -16.37
C LEU A 153 -6.10 -5.42 -15.11
N THR A 154 -5.08 -6.23 -14.92
CA THR A 154 -4.80 -6.94 -13.66
C THR A 154 -3.92 -6.05 -12.81
N LEU A 155 -4.50 -5.53 -11.72
CA LEU A 155 -3.79 -4.74 -10.72
C LEU A 155 -3.41 -5.64 -9.54
N SER A 156 -2.18 -5.51 -9.08
CA SER A 156 -1.64 -6.29 -7.97
C SER A 156 -0.79 -5.39 -7.07
N SER A 157 -1.13 -5.41 -5.79
CA SER A 157 -0.35 -4.78 -4.73
C SER A 157 -0.59 -5.60 -3.46
N PRO A 158 0.41 -5.79 -2.58
CA PRO A 158 0.20 -6.47 -1.30
C PRO A 158 -1.01 -5.91 -0.54
N GLY A 159 -2.04 -6.75 -0.33
CA GLY A 159 -3.28 -6.39 0.35
C GLY A 159 -4.26 -5.52 -0.45
N GLY A 160 -4.00 -5.25 -1.73
CA GLY A 160 -4.91 -4.51 -2.60
C GLY A 160 -6.11 -5.34 -3.07
N ALA A 161 -7.25 -4.69 -3.29
CA ALA A 161 -8.49 -5.33 -3.71
C ALA A 161 -9.43 -4.36 -4.43
N TRP A 162 -10.34 -4.90 -5.24
CA TRP A 162 -11.43 -4.11 -5.85
C TRP A 162 -12.52 -3.78 -4.83
N SER A 163 -12.96 -2.52 -4.79
CA SER A 163 -14.07 -2.05 -3.95
C SER A 163 -14.77 -0.87 -4.62
N ASN A 164 -16.10 -0.89 -4.67
CA ASN A 164 -16.93 0.19 -5.23
C ASN A 164 -16.49 0.70 -6.61
N GLY A 165 -16.13 -0.21 -7.52
CA GLY A 165 -15.71 0.15 -8.88
C GLY A 165 -14.25 0.57 -9.02
N LYS A 166 -13.46 0.54 -7.95
CA LYS A 166 -12.07 1.02 -7.91
C LYS A 166 -11.13 -0.05 -7.39
N TYR A 167 -9.86 -0.01 -7.77
CA TYR A 167 -8.83 -0.83 -7.15
C TYR A 167 -8.18 -0.08 -5.98
N VAL A 168 -8.40 -0.56 -4.76
CA VAL A 168 -7.92 0.06 -3.51
C VAL A 168 -6.62 -0.64 -3.08
N PHE A 169 -5.59 0.13 -2.74
CA PHE A 169 -4.27 -0.41 -2.36
C PHE A 169 -3.53 0.50 -1.37
N ASP A 170 -2.58 -0.06 -0.60
CA ASP A 170 -1.72 0.70 0.30
C ASP A 170 -0.62 1.45 -0.46
N PRO A 171 -0.56 2.79 -0.41
CA PRO A 171 0.48 3.55 -1.10
C PRO A 171 1.90 3.27 -0.58
N SER A 172 2.07 2.68 0.61
CA SER A 172 3.38 2.23 1.09
C SER A 172 3.87 0.95 0.40
N GLN A 173 3.04 0.33 -0.45
CA GLN A 173 3.36 -0.86 -1.22
C GLN A 173 3.48 -0.53 -2.71
N PRO A 174 4.29 -1.28 -3.47
CA PRO A 174 4.32 -1.12 -4.93
C PRO A 174 2.99 -1.55 -5.56
N LEU A 175 2.62 -0.91 -6.68
CA LEU A 175 1.46 -1.26 -7.49
C LEU A 175 1.94 -1.79 -8.84
N THR A 176 1.61 -3.03 -9.17
CA THR A 176 1.89 -3.63 -10.48
C THR A 176 0.61 -3.69 -11.30
N ILE A 177 0.68 -3.20 -12.54
CA ILE A 177 -0.43 -3.15 -13.49
C ILE A 177 -0.01 -3.95 -14.70
N THR A 178 -0.83 -4.93 -15.09
CA THR A 178 -0.57 -5.77 -16.27
C THR A 178 -1.81 -5.83 -17.13
N THR A 179 -1.68 -5.59 -18.44
CA THR A 179 -2.81 -5.76 -19.37
C THR A 179 -3.06 -7.24 -19.62
N SER A 180 -4.29 -7.58 -20.02
CA SER A 180 -4.57 -8.85 -20.68
C SER A 180 -3.72 -8.99 -21.95
N GLY A 181 -3.65 -10.21 -22.49
CA GLY A 181 -3.06 -10.41 -23.82
C GLY A 181 -3.89 -9.72 -24.90
N PHE A 182 -3.21 -9.09 -25.85
CA PHE A 182 -3.80 -8.62 -27.10
C PHE A 182 -3.70 -9.74 -28.15
N ASN A 183 -4.81 -10.43 -28.39
CA ASN A 183 -4.80 -11.63 -29.24
C ASN A 183 -4.45 -11.33 -30.71
N ALA A 184 -4.85 -10.15 -31.21
CA ALA A 184 -4.56 -9.74 -32.59
C ALA A 184 -3.21 -9.03 -32.76
N TYR A 185 -2.37 -9.01 -31.70
CA TYR A 185 -1.09 -8.31 -31.71
C TYR A 185 -0.18 -8.75 -32.87
N SER A 186 -0.17 -10.05 -33.18
CA SER A 186 0.65 -10.64 -34.24
C SER A 186 -0.05 -10.79 -35.59
N SER A 187 -1.37 -10.62 -35.65
CA SER A 187 -2.18 -10.87 -36.87
C SER A 187 -2.59 -9.60 -37.62
N ASN A 188 -2.59 -8.45 -36.95
CA ASN A 188 -2.80 -7.15 -37.60
C ASN A 188 -1.55 -6.72 -38.39
N ILE A 189 -1.69 -5.74 -39.29
CA ILE A 189 -0.54 -5.15 -40.02
C ILE A 189 0.53 -4.75 -39.00
N ASN A 190 0.10 -4.04 -37.95
CA ASN A 190 0.88 -3.86 -36.73
C ASN A 190 -0.11 -3.71 -35.55
N GLY A 191 0.12 -4.47 -34.48
CA GLY A 191 -0.58 -4.29 -33.22
C GLY A 191 0.21 -3.34 -32.32
N VAL A 192 -0.45 -2.33 -31.74
CA VAL A 192 0.18 -1.42 -30.78
C VAL A 192 -0.55 -1.52 -29.44
N MET A 193 0.21 -1.67 -28.36
CA MET A 193 -0.30 -1.59 -27.00
C MET A 193 0.21 -0.31 -26.35
N VAL A 194 -0.65 0.31 -25.56
CA VAL A 194 -0.29 1.49 -24.76
C VAL A 194 -0.74 1.34 -23.31
N MET A 195 0.00 1.95 -22.38
CA MET A 195 -0.35 2.06 -20.96
C MET A 195 0.11 3.40 -20.42
N GLY A 196 -0.69 4.07 -19.60
CA GLY A 196 -0.36 5.36 -19.02
C GLY A 196 -1.34 5.77 -17.93
N GLY A 197 -1.16 6.97 -17.39
CA GLY A 197 -2.05 7.56 -16.38
C GLY A 197 -1.26 8.30 -15.31
N ASP A 198 -1.92 8.56 -14.19
CA ASP A 198 -1.30 9.26 -13.07
C ASP A 198 -0.06 8.53 -12.57
N HIS A 199 1.05 9.27 -12.56
CA HIS A 199 2.38 8.77 -12.17
C HIS A 199 2.94 7.64 -13.05
N ILE A 200 2.35 7.41 -14.24
CA ILE A 200 2.83 6.47 -15.25
C ILE A 200 3.04 7.22 -16.57
N ASN A 201 4.30 7.45 -16.94
CA ASN A 201 4.64 7.94 -18.27
C ASN A 201 4.09 6.99 -19.34
N LEU A 202 3.62 7.55 -20.46
CA LEU A 202 3.05 6.77 -21.55
C LEU A 202 4.05 5.72 -22.06
N ILE A 203 3.63 4.46 -22.01
CA ILE A 203 4.33 3.29 -22.55
C ILE A 203 3.67 2.94 -23.88
N VAL A 204 4.46 2.75 -24.92
CA VAL A 204 3.99 2.34 -26.26
C VAL A 204 4.82 1.17 -26.73
N GLN A 205 4.17 0.08 -27.16
CA GLN A 205 4.84 -1.10 -27.72
C GLN A 205 4.15 -1.55 -29.01
N GLY A 206 4.82 -1.33 -30.14
CA GLY A 206 4.40 -1.86 -31.44
C GLY A 206 5.04 -3.21 -31.74
N ARG A 207 4.26 -4.10 -32.37
CA ARG A 207 4.69 -5.46 -32.74
C ARG A 207 5.95 -5.46 -33.62
N ASP A 208 6.07 -4.49 -34.52
CA ASP A 208 7.21 -4.43 -35.46
C ASP A 208 8.55 -4.23 -34.74
N ALA A 209 8.56 -3.50 -33.61
CA ALA A 209 9.75 -3.31 -32.79
C ALA A 209 9.89 -4.43 -31.74
N THR A 210 8.77 -4.91 -31.19
CA THR A 210 8.73 -5.89 -30.12
C THR A 210 7.67 -6.95 -30.42
N PRO A 211 8.01 -8.05 -31.11
CA PRO A 211 7.04 -9.07 -31.53
C PRO A 211 6.35 -9.81 -30.37
N SER A 212 6.99 -9.82 -29.20
CA SER A 212 6.48 -10.41 -27.95
C SER A 212 7.11 -9.72 -26.74
N PRO A 213 6.44 -9.66 -25.57
CA PRO A 213 5.13 -10.24 -25.26
C PRO A 213 3.96 -9.42 -25.84
N ASN A 214 2.78 -10.03 -25.95
CA ASN A 214 1.54 -9.37 -26.38
C ASN A 214 0.73 -8.79 -25.20
N PHE A 215 1.42 -8.41 -24.12
CA PHE A 215 0.85 -7.69 -22.98
C PHE A 215 1.87 -6.66 -22.47
N LEU A 216 1.40 -5.65 -21.74
CA LEU A 216 2.25 -4.68 -21.04
C LEU A 216 2.20 -4.91 -19.54
N THR A 217 3.32 -4.69 -18.86
CA THR A 217 3.39 -4.67 -17.40
C THR A 217 4.16 -3.45 -16.91
N LYS A 218 3.69 -2.82 -15.84
CA LYS A 218 4.36 -1.69 -15.18
C LYS A 218 4.20 -1.81 -13.67
N THR A 219 5.32 -1.79 -12.96
CA THR A 219 5.33 -1.60 -11.51
C THR A 219 5.63 -0.14 -11.19
N VAL A 220 4.72 0.47 -10.44
CA VAL A 220 4.88 1.78 -9.81
C VAL A 220 5.47 1.56 -8.41
N PRO A 221 6.59 2.23 -8.05
CA PRO A 221 7.22 2.06 -6.75
C PRO A 221 6.32 2.46 -5.57
N ALA A 222 6.56 1.85 -4.41
CA ALA A 222 5.99 2.27 -3.13
C ALA A 222 6.26 3.75 -2.86
N GLY A 223 5.33 4.43 -2.21
CA GLY A 223 5.41 5.84 -1.84
C GLY A 223 5.16 6.83 -2.98
N THR A 224 4.87 6.36 -4.19
CA THR A 224 4.57 7.24 -5.35
C THR A 224 3.22 7.93 -5.20
N TYR A 225 2.20 7.18 -4.75
CA TYR A 225 0.84 7.68 -4.58
C TYR A 225 0.62 8.21 -3.15
N THR A 226 -0.21 9.24 -3.02
CA THR A 226 -0.54 9.86 -1.73
C THR A 226 -1.75 9.16 -1.11
N ALA A 227 -1.67 8.79 0.17
CA ALA A 227 -2.77 8.17 0.90
C ALA A 227 -4.02 9.07 0.95
N GLY A 228 -5.19 8.47 0.76
CA GLY A 228 -6.49 9.14 0.74
C GLY A 228 -6.86 9.75 -0.61
N GLN A 229 -5.99 9.68 -1.63
CA GLN A 229 -6.25 10.20 -2.97
C GLN A 229 -6.72 9.12 -3.93
N GLU A 230 -7.42 9.56 -4.98
CA GLU A 230 -7.82 8.75 -6.12
C GLU A 230 -7.07 9.20 -7.36
N TYR A 231 -6.80 8.23 -8.23
CA TYR A 231 -6.01 8.39 -9.44
C TYR A 231 -6.61 7.56 -10.57
N GLU A 232 -6.18 7.83 -11.79
CA GLU A 232 -6.60 7.08 -12.97
C GLU A 232 -5.40 6.47 -13.70
N VAL A 233 -5.55 5.20 -14.08
CA VAL A 233 -4.61 4.50 -14.94
C VAL A 233 -5.36 3.82 -16.06
N GLY A 234 -4.76 3.74 -17.24
CA GLY A 234 -5.41 3.19 -18.42
C GLY A 234 -4.46 2.40 -19.31
N ALA A 235 -5.05 1.58 -20.16
CA ALA A 235 -4.34 0.90 -21.23
C ALA A 235 -5.19 0.87 -22.51
N GLY A 236 -4.53 0.73 -23.65
CA GLY A 236 -5.19 0.67 -24.94
C GLY A 236 -4.55 -0.34 -25.88
N PHE A 237 -5.37 -0.96 -26.73
CA PHE A 237 -4.93 -1.74 -27.87
C PHE A 237 -5.33 -1.04 -29.15
N GLN A 238 -4.43 -1.01 -30.12
CA GLN A 238 -4.64 -0.41 -31.43
C GLN A 238 -4.40 -1.48 -32.51
N ALA A 239 -5.41 -1.71 -33.34
CA ALA A 239 -5.34 -2.55 -34.52
C ALA A 239 -5.11 -1.67 -35.75
N ILE A 240 -3.89 -1.70 -36.28
CA ILE A 240 -3.57 -0.98 -37.51
C ILE A 240 -4.00 -1.85 -38.70
N VAL A 241 -4.93 -1.31 -39.49
CA VAL A 241 -5.55 -1.96 -40.65
C VAL A 241 -5.14 -1.32 -41.98
N GLY A 242 -4.55 -0.12 -41.91
CA GLY A 242 -3.95 0.54 -43.05
C GLY A 242 -2.67 1.24 -42.64
N LEU A 243 -1.60 1.06 -43.42
CA LEU A 243 -0.32 1.72 -43.22
C LEU A 243 0.16 2.28 -44.56
N ASN A 244 0.60 3.54 -44.58
CA ASN A 244 1.12 4.19 -45.77
C ASN A 244 2.42 4.95 -45.46
N THR A 245 3.54 4.25 -45.54
CA THR A 245 4.88 4.82 -45.32
C THR A 245 5.48 5.44 -46.57
N ASN A 246 4.80 5.36 -47.72
CA ASN A 246 5.34 5.77 -49.02
C ASN A 246 4.92 7.19 -49.41
N ALA A 247 3.69 7.59 -49.07
CA ALA A 247 3.19 8.93 -49.40
C ALA A 247 4.00 10.03 -48.70
N LEU A 248 4.41 9.78 -47.46
CA LEU A 248 5.28 10.65 -46.69
C LEU A 248 6.43 9.80 -46.12
N PRO A 249 7.57 9.70 -46.82
CA PRO A 249 8.69 8.86 -46.39
C PRO A 249 9.17 9.21 -44.98
N GLY A 250 9.34 8.18 -44.14
CA GLY A 250 9.78 8.33 -42.75
C GLY A 250 8.68 8.77 -41.77
N ILE A 251 7.45 9.00 -42.23
CA ILE A 251 6.30 9.37 -41.40
C ILE A 251 5.39 8.16 -41.21
N TYR A 252 5.01 7.89 -39.97
CA TYR A 252 4.15 6.76 -39.63
C TYR A 252 2.69 7.13 -39.88
N SER A 253 2.20 6.83 -41.09
CA SER A 253 0.84 7.17 -41.49
C SER A 253 -0.07 5.95 -41.44
N SER A 254 -1.12 5.98 -40.60
CA SER A 254 -1.92 4.78 -40.29
C SER A 254 -3.42 5.03 -40.16
N ALA A 255 -4.21 4.05 -40.61
CA ALA A 255 -5.61 3.87 -40.25
C ALA A 255 -5.74 2.77 -39.19
N ARG A 256 -6.45 3.03 -38.09
CA ARG A 256 -6.52 2.09 -36.96
C ARG A 256 -7.85 2.10 -36.20
N TYR A 257 -8.17 0.97 -35.59
CA TYR A 257 -9.22 0.87 -34.57
C TYR A 257 -8.56 0.79 -33.20
N GLU A 258 -9.06 1.55 -32.24
CA GLU A 258 -8.48 1.67 -30.91
C GLU A 258 -9.53 1.32 -29.86
N VAL A 259 -9.11 0.60 -28.83
CA VAL A 259 -9.94 0.33 -27.66
C VAL A 259 -9.13 0.65 -26.42
N TYR A 260 -9.66 1.52 -25.57
CA TYR A 260 -9.06 1.92 -24.30
C TYR A 260 -9.88 1.41 -23.12
N THR A 261 -9.22 1.17 -22.01
CA THR A 261 -9.86 0.87 -20.73
C THR A 261 -9.17 1.65 -19.63
N ASN A 262 -9.95 2.45 -18.92
CA ASN A 262 -9.53 3.22 -17.75
C ASN A 262 -9.96 2.52 -16.46
N VAL A 263 -9.13 2.66 -15.43
CA VAL A 263 -9.34 2.12 -14.08
C VAL A 263 -9.12 3.23 -13.08
N ALA A 264 -10.12 3.47 -12.24
CA ALA A 264 -9.95 4.27 -11.04
C ALA A 264 -9.19 3.44 -9.97
N ILE A 265 -8.11 4.00 -9.44
CA ILE A 265 -7.36 3.43 -8.32
C ILE A 265 -7.45 4.36 -7.11
N LYS A 266 -7.50 3.79 -5.91
CA LYS A 266 -7.53 4.54 -4.65
C LYS A 266 -6.37 4.12 -3.77
N ALA A 267 -5.50 5.08 -3.46
CA ALA A 267 -4.42 4.89 -2.51
C ALA A 267 -4.96 5.03 -1.09
N GLU A 268 -5.05 3.94 -0.33
CA GLU A 268 -5.59 3.88 1.02
C GLU A 268 -4.70 3.02 1.90
N SER A 269 -4.14 3.59 2.97
CA SER A 269 -3.21 2.89 3.87
C SER A 269 -3.79 1.57 4.39
N SER A 270 -2.98 0.49 4.43
CA SER A 270 -3.38 -0.86 4.87
C SER A 270 -3.81 -0.95 6.34
N ALA A 271 -3.64 0.12 7.12
CA ALA A 271 -4.35 0.26 8.39
C ALA A 271 -5.79 0.73 8.11
N ALA A 272 -6.57 -0.05 7.35
CA ALA A 272 -8.00 0.18 7.28
C ALA A 272 -8.50 0.23 8.73
N PRO A 273 -9.06 1.37 9.16
CA PRO A 273 -9.40 1.57 10.55
C PRO A 273 -10.40 0.51 11.01
N VAL A 274 -10.44 0.21 12.30
CA VAL A 274 -11.34 -0.83 12.82
C VAL A 274 -12.82 -0.59 12.47
N PHE A 275 -13.20 0.67 12.28
CA PHE A 275 -14.46 1.11 11.71
C PHE A 275 -14.28 2.52 11.11
N PRO A 276 -15.05 2.93 10.09
CA PRO A 276 -15.06 4.30 9.59
C PRO A 276 -15.47 5.29 10.68
N MET A 277 -14.84 6.47 10.68
CA MET A 277 -15.16 7.55 11.62
C MET A 277 -14.79 8.89 11.01
N ALA A 278 -15.73 9.84 11.03
CA ALA A 278 -15.53 11.24 10.72
C ALA A 278 -15.55 12.05 12.03
N VAL A 279 -14.69 13.04 12.16
CA VAL A 279 -14.54 13.83 13.40
C VAL A 279 -14.64 15.31 13.07
N THR A 280 -15.42 16.04 13.87
CA THR A 280 -15.38 17.51 13.93
C THR A 280 -14.97 17.92 15.33
N SER A 281 -14.06 18.89 15.44
CA SER A 281 -13.59 19.36 16.74
C SER A 281 -13.27 20.84 16.73
N THR A 282 -13.61 21.52 17.82
CA THR A 282 -13.25 22.91 18.07
C THR A 282 -12.64 22.98 19.46
N ILE A 283 -11.32 23.12 19.51
CA ILE A 283 -10.55 23.16 20.76
C ILE A 283 -9.80 24.49 20.82
N ASN A 284 -10.05 25.24 21.88
CA ASN A 284 -9.35 26.49 22.19
C ASN A 284 -8.75 26.43 23.61
N ALA A 285 -8.15 27.52 24.06
CA ALA A 285 -7.45 27.56 25.36
C ALA A 285 -8.35 27.26 26.58
N THR A 286 -9.66 27.48 26.49
CA THR A 286 -10.59 27.33 27.62
C THR A 286 -11.53 26.15 27.46
N THR A 287 -11.91 25.81 26.23
CA THR A 287 -12.98 24.86 25.94
C THR A 287 -12.60 23.90 24.80
N ALA A 288 -12.88 22.61 25.01
CA ALA A 288 -12.71 21.53 24.05
C ALA A 288 -14.08 20.92 23.68
N ASN A 289 -14.38 20.91 22.38
CA ASN A 289 -15.53 20.24 21.80
C ASN A 289 -15.07 19.28 20.71
N ALA A 290 -15.63 18.08 20.69
CA ALA A 290 -15.37 17.10 19.65
C ALA A 290 -16.56 16.16 19.48
N THR A 291 -16.93 15.93 18.23
CA THR A 291 -18.01 15.05 17.80
C THR A 291 -17.44 14.02 16.83
N ALA A 292 -17.76 12.75 17.04
CA ALA A 292 -17.39 11.66 16.15
C ALA A 292 -18.65 11.03 15.54
N THR A 293 -18.70 10.92 14.22
CA THR A 293 -19.68 10.09 13.51
C THR A 293 -18.97 8.82 13.06
N PHE A 294 -19.25 7.70 13.72
CA PHE A 294 -18.64 6.41 13.42
C PHE A 294 -19.65 5.43 12.83
N GLN A 295 -19.19 4.53 11.98
CA GLN A 295 -20.04 3.50 11.38
C GLN A 295 -19.62 2.12 11.92
N PRO A 296 -20.42 1.45 12.75
CA PRO A 296 -20.08 0.12 13.24
C PRO A 296 -19.83 -0.86 12.10
N ARG A 297 -18.96 -1.85 12.36
CA ARG A 297 -18.65 -2.89 11.37
C ARG A 297 -19.93 -3.65 11.02
N PRO A 298 -20.17 -3.99 9.73
CA PRO A 298 -21.39 -4.69 9.32
C PRO A 298 -21.67 -5.98 10.10
N GLN A 299 -20.63 -6.74 10.48
CA GLN A 299 -20.76 -7.97 11.25
C GLN A 299 -21.25 -7.80 12.70
N ASP A 300 -21.21 -6.58 13.23
CA ASP A 300 -21.68 -6.30 14.59
C ASP A 300 -23.14 -5.83 14.61
N ALA A 301 -23.74 -5.54 13.44
CA ALA A 301 -25.10 -5.04 13.35
C ALA A 301 -26.12 -6.06 13.89
N GLY A 302 -27.15 -5.57 14.58
CA GLY A 302 -28.18 -6.40 15.20
C GLY A 302 -27.79 -7.00 16.57
N THR A 303 -26.58 -6.70 17.07
CA THR A 303 -26.13 -7.14 18.39
C THR A 303 -26.17 -6.00 19.41
N THR A 304 -26.47 -6.33 20.67
CA THR A 304 -26.38 -5.37 21.77
C THR A 304 -24.92 -5.07 22.09
N ARG A 305 -24.54 -3.80 21.99
CA ARG A 305 -23.20 -3.29 22.32
C ARG A 305 -23.30 -2.01 23.15
N SER A 306 -22.24 -1.76 23.90
CA SER A 306 -22.01 -0.52 24.62
C SER A 306 -21.01 0.35 23.85
N ILE A 307 -21.27 1.66 23.82
CA ILE A 307 -20.37 2.67 23.27
C ILE A 307 -19.58 3.28 24.41
N TYR A 308 -18.27 3.43 24.23
CA TYR A 308 -17.36 3.96 25.24
C TYR A 308 -16.62 5.17 24.68
N VAL A 309 -16.52 6.21 25.51
CA VAL A 309 -15.64 7.36 25.33
C VAL A 309 -14.66 7.38 26.49
N PHE A 310 -13.38 7.42 26.18
CA PHE A 310 -12.30 7.32 27.15
C PHE A 310 -11.06 8.03 26.60
N ALA A 311 -9.98 8.11 27.38
CA ALA A 311 -8.77 8.79 26.96
C ALA A 311 -7.52 8.08 27.44
N LEU A 312 -6.42 8.28 26.72
CA LEU A 312 -5.08 8.19 27.29
C LEU A 312 -4.63 9.61 27.64
N ALA A 313 -4.24 9.82 28.88
CA ALA A 313 -3.88 11.13 29.38
C ALA A 313 -2.60 11.11 30.23
N PRO A 314 -1.84 12.22 30.28
CA PRO A 314 -0.69 12.33 31.16
C PRO A 314 -1.11 12.05 32.61
N ALA A 315 -0.46 11.13 33.31
CA ALA A 315 -0.87 10.75 34.68
C ALA A 315 -1.09 11.93 35.66
N PRO A 316 -0.29 13.02 35.65
CA PRO A 316 -0.55 14.21 36.48
C PRO A 316 -1.85 14.96 36.18
N ARG A 317 -2.50 14.69 35.04
CA ARG A 317 -3.82 15.24 34.65
C ARG A 317 -4.99 14.37 35.10
N VAL A 318 -4.72 13.20 35.66
CA VAL A 318 -5.74 12.19 35.95
C VAL A 318 -5.89 12.02 37.45
N LEU A 319 -7.12 12.13 37.94
CA LEU A 319 -7.45 11.91 39.35
C LEU A 319 -7.48 10.42 39.67
N GLY A 320 -6.97 10.05 40.85
CA GLY A 320 -7.06 8.67 41.36
C GLY A 320 -6.13 7.66 40.65
N VAL A 321 -5.04 8.11 40.02
CA VAL A 321 -4.03 7.20 39.46
C VAL A 321 -3.41 6.35 40.57
N THR A 322 -3.39 5.05 40.36
CA THR A 322 -2.78 4.07 41.27
C THR A 322 -1.78 3.19 40.51
N ALA A 323 -1.09 2.30 41.23
CA ALA A 323 -0.18 1.35 40.61
C ALA A 323 -0.86 0.40 39.61
N THR A 324 -2.18 0.16 39.76
CA THR A 324 -2.96 -0.75 38.91
C THR A 324 -3.64 -0.04 37.73
N THR A 325 -3.51 1.28 37.63
CA THR A 325 -4.04 2.02 36.47
C THR A 325 -3.30 1.56 35.20
N LEU A 326 -4.07 1.28 34.13
CA LEU A 326 -3.49 0.80 32.87
C LEU A 326 -2.60 1.89 32.26
N LYS A 327 -1.34 1.54 32.00
CA LYS A 327 -0.33 2.42 31.39
C LYS A 327 -0.09 1.99 29.94
N ILE A 328 -0.20 2.95 29.01
CA ILE A 328 0.01 2.72 27.58
C ILE A 328 0.88 3.84 27.05
N GLY A 329 2.18 3.60 27.00
CA GLY A 329 3.13 4.58 26.52
C GLY A 329 3.48 5.68 27.53
N GLU A 330 4.23 6.65 27.03
CA GLU A 330 4.69 7.83 27.77
C GLU A 330 4.41 9.08 26.94
N THR A 331 4.30 10.22 27.60
CA THR A 331 4.05 11.49 26.91
C THR A 331 5.22 11.91 26.04
N LYS A 332 4.92 12.56 24.91
CA LYS A 332 5.90 13.28 24.10
C LYS A 332 5.68 14.79 24.24
N ARG A 333 6.75 15.60 24.20
CA ARG A 333 6.59 17.06 24.11
C ARG A 333 6.19 17.47 22.70
N THR A 334 5.35 18.50 22.61
CA THR A 334 4.90 19.06 21.33
C THR A 334 5.97 19.90 20.63
N ASP A 335 6.98 20.38 21.36
CA ASP A 335 8.13 21.13 20.82
C ASP A 335 9.33 20.23 20.45
N GLY A 336 9.20 18.90 20.55
CA GLY A 336 10.24 17.95 20.20
C GLY A 336 11.40 17.84 21.20
N LEU A 337 11.36 18.57 22.32
CA LEU A 337 12.38 18.46 23.36
C LEU A 337 12.21 17.16 24.17
N LYS A 338 13.29 16.73 24.84
CA LYS A 338 13.22 15.64 25.81
C LYS A 338 12.39 16.08 27.03
N THR A 339 11.59 15.17 27.57
CA THR A 339 10.87 15.35 28.84
C THR A 339 11.19 14.19 29.76
N ASP A 340 11.00 14.40 31.05
CA ASP A 340 10.84 13.30 31.98
C ASP A 340 9.67 12.43 31.51
N ALA A 341 9.87 11.12 31.55
CA ALA A 341 8.88 10.14 31.12
C ALA A 341 7.64 10.20 32.04
N VAL A 342 6.58 10.84 31.55
CA VAL A 342 5.28 10.83 32.21
C VAL A 342 4.43 9.71 31.60
N PRO A 343 3.91 8.76 32.39
CA PRO A 343 3.12 7.68 31.84
C PRO A 343 1.77 8.18 31.31
N CYS A 344 1.37 7.64 30.17
CA CYS A 344 0.04 7.82 29.62
C CYS A 344 -0.88 6.75 30.21
N VAL A 345 -1.92 7.18 30.90
CA VAL A 345 -2.81 6.29 31.64
C VAL A 345 -4.22 6.31 31.09
N LEU A 346 -4.88 5.15 31.15
CA LEU A 346 -6.29 5.04 30.80
C LEU A 346 -7.13 5.85 31.79
N ALA A 347 -7.94 6.75 31.24
CA ALA A 347 -8.83 7.62 31.99
C ALA A 347 -10.18 7.77 31.30
N GLN A 348 -11.16 8.23 32.07
CA GLN A 348 -12.48 8.60 31.57
C GLN A 348 -12.92 9.92 32.19
N LEU A 349 -13.66 10.73 31.42
CA LEU A 349 -14.23 11.97 31.94
C LEU A 349 -15.36 11.66 32.93
N ASN A 350 -15.32 12.32 34.09
CA ASN A 350 -16.43 12.33 35.03
C ASN A 350 -17.46 13.44 34.67
N GLN A 351 -18.57 13.49 35.40
CA GLN A 351 -19.63 14.49 35.21
C GLN A 351 -19.15 15.94 35.45
N ALA A 352 -18.06 16.14 36.17
CA ALA A 352 -17.45 17.46 36.41
C ALA A 352 -16.45 17.87 35.31
N GLY A 353 -16.29 17.07 34.25
CA GLY A 353 -15.36 17.35 33.15
C GLY A 353 -13.89 17.18 33.55
N GLN A 354 -13.60 16.31 34.52
CA GLN A 354 -12.24 15.95 34.95
C GLN A 354 -11.92 14.51 34.55
N LEU A 355 -10.67 14.25 34.20
CA LEU A 355 -10.20 12.89 33.90
C LEU A 355 -9.98 12.10 35.20
N VAL A 356 -10.59 10.94 35.29
CA VAL A 356 -10.44 9.99 36.42
C VAL A 356 -9.84 8.70 35.89
N ALA A 357 -8.91 8.12 36.66
CA ALA A 357 -8.24 6.88 36.28
C ALA A 357 -9.24 5.73 36.09
N ALA A 358 -8.98 4.89 35.09
CA ALA A 358 -9.81 3.73 34.78
C ALA A 358 -8.95 2.49 34.51
N THR A 359 -9.61 1.34 34.52
CA THR A 359 -9.10 0.05 34.09
C THR A 359 -9.90 -0.42 32.87
N ALA A 360 -9.39 -1.44 32.17
CA ALA A 360 -10.08 -1.99 31.00
C ALA A 360 -11.48 -2.53 31.33
N SER A 361 -11.79 -2.84 32.59
CA SER A 361 -13.10 -3.33 33.04
C SER A 361 -13.95 -2.27 33.73
N SER A 362 -13.41 -1.07 34.04
CA SER A 362 -14.13 -0.04 34.80
C SER A 362 -14.63 1.14 33.96
N LEU A 363 -14.40 1.14 32.65
CA LEU A 363 -14.96 2.17 31.77
C LEU A 363 -16.49 2.09 31.77
N ALA A 364 -17.14 3.22 32.08
CA ALA A 364 -18.58 3.36 31.97
C ALA A 364 -18.99 3.49 30.50
N ALA A 365 -20.06 2.80 30.12
CA ALA A 365 -20.65 2.96 28.79
C ALA A 365 -21.35 4.32 28.70
N LEU A 366 -21.13 5.04 27.60
CA LEU A 366 -21.91 6.23 27.26
C LEU A 366 -23.37 5.84 26.95
N SER A 367 -23.54 4.74 26.22
CA SER A 367 -24.84 4.17 25.88
C SER A 367 -24.71 2.66 25.67
N THR A 368 -25.81 1.93 25.79
CA THR A 368 -25.90 0.49 25.48
C THR A 368 -27.18 0.22 24.73
N GLY A 369 -27.10 -0.53 23.63
CA GLY A 369 -28.26 -0.86 22.81
C GLY A 369 -27.89 -1.72 21.61
N VAL A 370 -28.89 -2.11 20.83
CA VAL A 370 -28.67 -2.80 19.56
C VAL A 370 -28.05 -1.83 18.57
N ILE A 371 -26.87 -2.15 18.03
CA ILE A 371 -26.22 -1.30 17.03
C ILE A 371 -26.67 -1.69 15.63
N THR A 372 -26.74 -0.70 14.74
CA THR A 372 -27.03 -0.91 13.32
C THR A 372 -25.76 -0.67 12.50
N ALA A 373 -25.77 -1.06 11.22
CA ALA A 373 -24.69 -0.74 10.29
C ALA A 373 -24.70 0.74 9.82
N ALA A 374 -25.65 1.56 10.31
CA ALA A 374 -25.73 2.97 9.99
C ALA A 374 -24.75 3.78 10.86
N GLY A 375 -24.34 4.96 10.35
CA GLY A 375 -23.50 5.89 11.10
C GLY A 375 -24.18 6.37 12.39
N GLN A 376 -23.44 6.39 13.49
CA GLN A 376 -23.84 6.93 14.78
C GLN A 376 -22.98 8.12 15.16
N THR A 377 -23.62 9.17 15.68
CA THR A 377 -22.94 10.40 16.09
C THR A 377 -22.85 10.48 17.61
N VAL A 378 -21.65 10.72 18.12
CA VAL A 378 -21.31 10.77 19.54
C VAL A 378 -20.58 12.08 19.83
N GLN A 379 -21.09 12.85 20.81
CA GLN A 379 -20.36 13.97 21.39
C GLN A 379 -19.33 13.40 22.37
N VAL A 380 -18.05 13.37 21.99
CA VAL A 380 -16.98 12.80 22.82
C VAL A 380 -16.41 13.82 23.81
N LEU A 381 -16.44 15.11 23.44
CA LEU A 381 -16.16 16.24 24.32
C LEU A 381 -17.25 17.29 24.08
N ASN A 382 -17.89 17.74 25.15
CA ASN A 382 -18.95 18.74 25.09
C ASN A 382 -18.69 19.81 26.16
N ASN A 383 -18.24 20.98 25.71
CA ASN A 383 -17.90 22.12 26.56
C ASN A 383 -16.94 21.77 27.72
N VAL A 384 -15.98 20.87 27.48
CA VAL A 384 -15.02 20.42 28.50
C VAL A 384 -13.93 21.48 28.67
N SER A 385 -13.53 21.77 29.90
CA SER A 385 -12.43 22.71 30.15
C SER A 385 -11.12 22.17 29.57
N THR A 386 -10.52 22.88 28.60
CA THR A 386 -9.27 22.43 27.95
C THR A 386 -8.15 22.13 28.94
N PRO A 387 -7.90 22.96 29.98
CA PRO A 387 -6.91 22.64 31.02
C PRO A 387 -7.11 21.28 31.71
N ASN A 388 -8.34 20.79 31.83
CA ASN A 388 -8.64 19.49 32.47
C ASN A 388 -8.27 18.28 31.59
N VAL A 389 -8.18 18.48 30.27
CA VAL A 389 -7.93 17.42 29.29
C VAL A 389 -6.70 17.68 28.43
N ALA A 390 -5.93 18.72 28.70
CA ALA A 390 -4.74 19.09 27.93
C ALA A 390 -3.74 17.94 27.87
N GLY A 391 -3.32 17.58 26.66
CA GLY A 391 -2.40 16.47 26.43
C GLY A 391 -3.06 15.11 26.29
N ALA A 392 -4.38 14.99 26.52
CA ALA A 392 -5.08 13.72 26.41
C ALA A 392 -5.47 13.42 24.95
N THR A 393 -5.33 12.16 24.56
CA THR A 393 -5.92 11.63 23.33
C THR A 393 -7.21 10.91 23.69
N VAL A 394 -8.32 11.41 23.15
CA VAL A 394 -9.66 10.87 23.37
C VAL A 394 -9.94 9.79 22.34
N TYR A 395 -10.47 8.67 22.79
CA TYR A 395 -10.82 7.50 21.99
C TYR A 395 -12.32 7.26 22.03
N LEU A 396 -12.82 6.70 20.93
CA LEU A 396 -14.14 6.11 20.82
C LEU A 396 -13.99 4.63 20.49
N GLY A 397 -14.79 3.80 21.15
CA GLY A 397 -14.87 2.38 20.86
C GLY A 397 -16.23 1.82 21.22
N TYR A 398 -16.52 0.61 20.75
CA TYR A 398 -17.74 -0.10 21.11
C TYR A 398 -17.48 -1.59 21.27
N GLY A 399 -18.30 -2.26 22.08
CA GLY A 399 -18.17 -3.68 22.35
C GLY A 399 -19.22 -4.17 23.34
N GLN A 400 -19.27 -5.48 23.60
CA GLN A 400 -20.18 -6.03 24.60
C GLN A 400 -19.77 -5.63 26.03
N THR A 401 -18.47 -5.48 26.25
CA THR A 401 -17.86 -4.97 27.48
C THR A 401 -16.71 -4.05 27.10
N SER A 402 -16.29 -3.19 28.04
CA SER A 402 -15.13 -2.31 27.86
C SER A 402 -13.84 -3.12 27.68
N THR A 403 -13.73 -4.26 28.37
CA THR A 403 -12.58 -5.17 28.24
C THR A 403 -12.55 -5.83 26.87
N GLY A 404 -13.69 -6.32 26.36
CA GLY A 404 -13.78 -6.85 24.99
C GLY A 404 -13.44 -5.79 23.95
N MET A 405 -13.98 -4.58 24.09
CA MET A 405 -13.68 -3.46 23.18
C MET A 405 -12.19 -3.12 23.12
N ILE A 406 -11.49 -3.13 24.27
CA ILE A 406 -10.04 -2.90 24.33
C ILE A 406 -9.26 -4.09 23.75
N ASN A 407 -9.56 -5.31 24.20
CA ASN A 407 -8.81 -6.52 23.82
C ASN A 407 -8.98 -6.88 22.35
N ASP A 408 -10.17 -6.66 21.78
CA ASP A 408 -10.48 -6.94 20.38
C ASP A 408 -10.05 -5.79 19.45
N GLY A 409 -9.51 -4.70 20.01
CA GLY A 409 -9.04 -3.55 19.23
C GLY A 409 -10.16 -2.76 18.54
N ILE A 410 -11.39 -2.76 19.09
CA ILE A 410 -12.56 -2.07 18.53
C ILE A 410 -12.64 -0.64 19.08
N ASN A 411 -11.55 0.11 18.91
CA ASN A 411 -11.47 1.53 19.24
C ASN A 411 -10.52 2.29 18.31
N ARG A 412 -10.68 3.61 18.27
CA ARG A 412 -9.87 4.55 17.49
C ARG A 412 -9.72 5.86 18.22
N SER A 413 -8.59 6.54 18.06
CA SER A 413 -8.47 7.93 18.51
C SER A 413 -9.41 8.83 17.71
N VAL A 414 -10.04 9.76 18.42
CA VAL A 414 -10.95 10.77 17.88
C VAL A 414 -10.20 12.09 17.72
N VAL A 415 -9.59 12.56 18.80
CA VAL A 415 -8.87 13.83 18.84
C VAL A 415 -7.81 13.81 19.93
N THR A 416 -6.69 14.50 19.72
CA THR A 416 -5.75 14.82 20.79
C THR A 416 -5.93 16.27 21.19
N VAL A 417 -6.18 16.53 22.47
CA VAL A 417 -6.29 17.90 22.99
C VAL A 417 -4.89 18.49 23.11
N PRO A 418 -4.61 19.66 22.51
CA PRO A 418 -3.30 20.30 22.58
C PRO A 418 -2.81 20.47 24.02
N GLY A 419 -1.54 20.15 24.24
CA GLY A 419 -0.86 20.31 25.53
C GLY A 419 0.64 20.53 25.37
N THR A 420 1.33 20.88 26.46
CA THR A 420 2.81 20.93 26.47
C THR A 420 3.43 19.54 26.34
N VAL A 421 2.72 18.53 26.85
CA VAL A 421 3.00 17.11 26.69
C VAL A 421 1.73 16.42 26.23
N GLU A 422 1.85 15.44 25.35
CA GLU A 422 0.73 14.74 24.74
C GLU A 422 0.90 13.23 24.78
N CYS A 423 -0.21 12.52 24.98
CA CYS A 423 -0.29 11.06 25.00
C CYS A 423 -0.62 10.49 23.63
N ARG A 424 0.38 10.43 22.75
CA ARG A 424 0.27 9.82 21.41
C ARG A 424 1.17 8.59 21.29
N PRO A 425 0.85 7.49 21.99
CA PRO A 425 1.65 6.28 21.84
C PRO A 425 1.49 5.72 20.42
N GLU A 426 2.53 5.09 19.91
CA GLU A 426 2.58 4.57 18.54
C GLU A 426 2.80 3.06 18.57
N GLY A 427 2.26 2.35 17.58
CA GLY A 427 2.52 0.92 17.43
C GLY A 427 3.98 0.60 17.09
N PRO A 428 4.40 -0.66 17.30
CA PRO A 428 5.78 -1.08 17.13
C PRO A 428 6.21 -1.16 15.66
N GLN A 429 7.51 -1.00 15.43
CA GLN A 429 8.14 -1.55 14.23
C GLN A 429 8.20 -3.08 14.29
N THR A 430 8.01 -3.72 13.13
CA THR A 430 8.32 -5.13 12.94
C THR A 430 9.83 -5.39 13.11
N GLY A 431 10.17 -6.43 13.85
CA GLY A 431 11.53 -6.96 13.97
C GLY A 431 11.83 -7.61 15.32
N TRP A 432 13.11 -7.71 15.64
CA TRP A 432 13.68 -8.15 16.91
C TRP A 432 13.58 -7.08 17.99
N TRP A 433 13.14 -7.52 19.16
CA TRP A 433 13.04 -6.73 20.37
C TRP A 433 13.72 -7.47 21.51
N TRP A 434 14.29 -6.72 22.44
CA TRP A 434 15.06 -7.26 23.55
C TRP A 434 15.05 -6.32 24.75
N ASN A 435 15.55 -6.80 25.88
CA ASN A 435 15.91 -5.98 27.02
C ASN A 435 17.44 -5.95 27.13
N THR A 436 18.02 -4.75 27.20
CA THR A 436 19.47 -4.53 27.18
C THR A 436 20.22 -5.13 28.37
N VAL A 437 19.53 -5.38 29.49
CA VAL A 437 20.13 -5.98 30.69
C VAL A 437 19.75 -7.46 30.87
N GLU A 438 18.99 -8.03 29.92
CA GLU A 438 18.53 -9.43 29.97
C GLU A 438 18.90 -10.23 28.71
N GLY A 439 20.04 -9.92 28.09
CA GLY A 439 20.50 -10.54 26.86
C GLY A 439 20.53 -12.08 26.90
N GLY A 440 19.93 -12.73 25.90
CA GLY A 440 19.77 -14.18 25.82
C GLY A 440 18.32 -14.65 25.79
N ARG A 441 17.38 -13.79 26.18
CA ARG A 441 15.96 -13.87 25.77
C ARG A 441 15.70 -12.81 24.71
N GLY A 442 14.77 -13.08 23.80
CA GLY A 442 14.41 -12.12 22.77
C GLY A 442 13.00 -12.34 22.26
N TYR A 443 12.50 -11.31 21.56
CA TYR A 443 11.11 -11.21 21.16
C TYR A 443 11.04 -10.86 19.67
N SER A 444 10.55 -11.78 18.85
CA SER A 444 10.16 -11.49 17.47
C SER A 444 8.79 -10.83 17.50
N ILE A 445 8.66 -9.58 17.06
CA ILE A 445 7.36 -8.89 17.01
C ILE A 445 7.14 -8.45 15.57
N GLU A 446 6.10 -8.98 14.93
CA GLU A 446 5.64 -8.48 13.64
C GLU A 446 4.28 -7.79 13.79
N LYS A 447 4.15 -6.62 13.19
CA LYS A 447 2.88 -5.91 13.03
C LYS A 447 2.45 -5.97 11.56
N GLN A 448 1.23 -6.46 11.32
CA GLN A 448 0.57 -6.40 10.01
C GLN A 448 -0.82 -5.78 10.18
N GLY A 449 -1.08 -4.68 9.48
CA GLY A 449 -2.34 -3.92 9.65
C GLY A 449 -2.60 -3.60 11.13
N ARG A 450 -3.70 -4.16 11.67
CA ARG A 450 -4.11 -4.02 13.06
C ARG A 450 -3.79 -5.24 13.92
N ASN A 451 -2.99 -6.19 13.47
CA ASN A 451 -2.63 -7.38 14.22
C ASN A 451 -1.14 -7.39 14.59
N ILE A 452 -0.81 -8.09 15.67
CA ILE A 452 0.55 -8.51 16.01
C ILE A 452 0.60 -10.03 16.03
N PHE A 453 1.70 -10.58 15.50
CA PHE A 453 2.15 -11.94 15.79
C PHE A 453 3.53 -11.83 16.43
N MET A 454 3.67 -12.43 17.61
CA MET A 454 4.92 -12.43 18.35
C MET A 454 5.36 -13.84 18.77
N ALA A 455 6.67 -13.98 18.95
CA ALA A 455 7.26 -15.08 19.69
C ALA A 455 8.25 -14.55 20.72
N ALA A 456 8.33 -15.22 21.86
CA ALA A 456 9.38 -15.04 22.85
C ALA A 456 10.22 -16.31 22.91
N TYR A 457 11.54 -16.19 22.78
CA TYR A 457 12.47 -17.29 23.01
C TYR A 457 13.21 -17.11 24.34
N PHE A 458 13.34 -18.19 25.11
CA PHE A 458 13.97 -18.20 26.44
C PHE A 458 14.34 -19.64 26.83
N TYR A 459 14.57 -19.91 28.12
CA TYR A 459 14.97 -21.23 28.62
C TYR A 459 14.06 -21.74 29.75
N ASP A 460 13.88 -23.05 29.86
CA ASP A 460 13.22 -23.65 31.01
C ASP A 460 14.18 -23.82 32.20
N ALA A 461 13.66 -24.28 33.34
CA ALA A 461 14.44 -24.45 34.57
C ALA A 461 15.62 -25.44 34.45
N THR A 462 15.59 -26.32 33.45
CA THR A 462 16.69 -27.26 33.17
C THR A 462 17.78 -26.63 32.30
N GLY A 463 17.57 -25.40 31.82
CA GLY A 463 18.46 -24.71 30.89
C GLY A 463 18.18 -25.04 29.42
N ARG A 464 17.12 -25.78 29.10
CA ARG A 464 16.77 -26.10 27.71
C ARG A 464 16.06 -24.91 27.05
N ALA A 465 16.44 -24.61 25.82
CA ALA A 465 15.77 -23.61 24.98
C ALA A 465 14.27 -23.93 24.83
N THR A 466 13.42 -22.91 24.87
CA THR A 466 11.97 -23.02 24.67
C THR A 466 11.44 -21.72 24.06
N TRP A 467 10.21 -21.74 23.57
CA TRP A 467 9.56 -20.58 22.97
C TRP A 467 8.06 -20.57 23.23
N GLN A 468 7.47 -19.38 23.18
CA GLN A 468 6.03 -19.15 23.29
C GLN A 468 5.58 -18.16 22.21
N VAL A 469 4.34 -18.27 21.75
CA VAL A 469 3.79 -17.42 20.67
C VAL A 469 2.46 -16.79 21.07
N ALA A 470 2.18 -15.59 20.56
CA ALA A 470 0.89 -14.93 20.71
C ALA A 470 0.53 -14.18 19.43
N SER A 471 -0.76 -14.14 19.11
CA SER A 471 -1.27 -13.42 17.94
C SER A 471 -2.64 -12.84 18.22
N GLY A 472 -2.96 -11.70 17.62
CA GLY A 472 -4.25 -11.04 17.81
C GLY A 472 -4.25 -9.56 17.41
N PRO A 473 -5.41 -8.91 17.56
CA PRO A 473 -5.58 -7.51 17.22
C PRO A 473 -4.85 -6.59 18.20
N THR A 474 -4.55 -5.40 17.70
CA THR A 474 -3.99 -4.27 18.42
C THR A 474 -5.09 -3.25 18.69
N SER A 475 -4.86 -2.44 19.72
CA SER A 475 -5.77 -1.46 20.30
C SER A 475 -5.02 -0.13 20.44
N PHE A 476 -5.73 0.98 20.68
CA PHE A 476 -5.13 2.31 20.83
C PHE A 476 -4.21 2.67 19.65
N ASP A 477 -4.75 2.56 18.42
CA ASP A 477 -4.03 2.82 17.17
C ASP A 477 -2.71 2.02 17.00
N GLY A 478 -2.67 0.82 17.57
CA GLY A 478 -1.53 -0.10 17.45
C GLY A 478 -0.60 -0.10 18.66
N ALA A 479 -0.76 0.83 19.59
CA ALA A 479 0.13 0.98 20.74
C ALA A 479 -0.06 -0.06 21.84
N TYR A 480 -1.16 -0.82 21.82
CA TYR A 480 -1.48 -1.81 22.83
C TYR A 480 -1.89 -3.13 22.19
N PHE A 481 -1.47 -4.24 22.78
CA PHE A 481 -1.81 -5.59 22.36
C PHE A 481 -1.96 -6.46 23.59
N THR A 482 -2.98 -7.31 23.61
CA THR A 482 -3.10 -8.37 24.62
C THR A 482 -3.71 -9.61 24.00
N ALA A 483 -3.11 -10.77 24.28
CA ALA A 483 -3.57 -12.04 23.74
C ALA A 483 -3.18 -13.21 24.65
N PRO A 484 -3.86 -14.36 24.53
CA PRO A 484 -3.35 -15.61 25.10
C PRO A 484 -1.95 -15.90 24.55
N LEU A 485 -1.04 -16.26 25.45
CA LEU A 485 0.32 -16.70 25.15
C LEU A 485 0.32 -18.22 25.10
N TYR A 486 0.74 -18.82 24.00
CA TYR A 486 0.69 -20.26 23.79
C TYR A 486 2.07 -20.90 23.93
N SER A 487 2.11 -22.04 24.61
CA SER A 487 3.23 -22.98 24.60
C SER A 487 2.84 -24.20 23.78
N CYS A 488 3.68 -24.62 22.84
CA CYS A 488 3.40 -25.74 21.94
C CYS A 488 4.38 -26.91 22.12
N THR A 489 3.94 -28.12 21.78
CA THR A 489 4.72 -29.38 21.83
C THR A 489 4.36 -30.32 20.66
N GLY A 490 5.17 -31.36 20.43
CA GLY A 490 4.89 -32.48 19.53
C GLY A 490 5.21 -32.31 18.04
N GLY A 491 5.51 -31.08 17.59
CA GLY A 491 5.65 -30.77 16.16
C GLY A 491 6.95 -31.25 15.49
N VAL A 492 7.29 -30.60 14.38
CA VAL A 492 8.37 -31.01 13.47
C VAL A 492 9.75 -30.60 13.98
N THR A 493 10.75 -31.50 13.86
CA THR A 493 12.16 -31.15 14.10
C THR A 493 12.77 -30.36 12.95
N LEU A 494 14.04 -29.96 13.02
CA LEU A 494 14.68 -29.17 11.95
C LEU A 494 14.70 -29.89 10.59
N ALA A 495 14.96 -31.20 10.56
CA ALA A 495 15.00 -31.98 9.31
C ALA A 495 13.94 -33.09 9.23
N GLY A 496 13.19 -33.32 10.31
CA GLY A 496 12.25 -34.43 10.44
C GLY A 496 11.05 -34.34 9.49
N ALA A 497 10.33 -35.46 9.41
CA ALA A 497 9.04 -35.53 8.73
C ALA A 497 7.96 -34.74 9.49
N TYR A 498 6.96 -34.25 8.75
CA TYR A 498 5.86 -33.49 9.32
C TYR A 498 5.12 -34.25 10.43
N ARG A 499 4.82 -33.52 11.51
CA ARG A 499 4.03 -33.94 12.69
C ARG A 499 3.27 -32.72 13.18
N PRO A 500 1.97 -32.82 13.49
CA PRO A 500 1.20 -31.72 14.02
C PRO A 500 1.69 -31.35 15.43
N ASN A 501 1.70 -30.07 15.76
CA ASN A 501 1.92 -29.61 17.12
C ASN A 501 0.60 -29.46 17.89
N SER A 502 0.70 -29.51 19.22
CA SER A 502 -0.38 -29.22 20.14
C SER A 502 0.01 -28.02 21.01
N CYS A 503 -0.89 -27.05 21.14
CA CYS A 503 -0.64 -25.82 21.88
C CYS A 503 -1.63 -25.67 23.03
N ALA A 504 -1.15 -25.17 24.17
CA ALA A 504 -1.95 -24.82 25.33
C ALA A 504 -1.62 -23.39 25.78
N THR A 505 -2.59 -22.70 26.38
CA THR A 505 -2.34 -21.38 26.95
C THR A 505 -1.38 -21.48 28.14
N ALA A 506 -0.35 -20.64 28.13
CA ALA A 506 0.61 -20.44 29.21
C ALA A 506 0.26 -19.18 30.04
N GLY A 507 -0.88 -18.54 29.78
CA GLY A 507 -1.29 -17.27 30.36
C GLY A 507 -1.57 -16.23 29.28
N ASN A 508 -1.50 -14.95 29.63
CA ASN A 508 -1.65 -13.85 28.69
C ASN A 508 -0.36 -13.05 28.58
N VAL A 509 -0.13 -12.48 27.41
CA VAL A 509 0.88 -11.44 27.20
C VAL A 509 0.19 -10.12 26.88
N THR A 510 0.75 -9.04 27.38
CA THR A 510 0.38 -7.66 27.04
C THR A 510 1.62 -6.93 26.58
N LEU A 511 1.52 -6.25 25.44
CA LEU A 511 2.54 -5.34 24.93
C LEU A 511 1.96 -3.93 24.94
N SER A 512 2.71 -2.98 25.49
CA SER A 512 2.41 -1.55 25.39
C SER A 512 3.62 -0.81 24.85
N PHE A 513 3.41 0.07 23.88
CA PHE A 513 4.49 0.74 23.17
C PHE A 513 4.46 2.25 23.45
N ASN A 514 5.63 2.79 23.78
CA ASN A 514 5.82 4.23 23.95
C ASN A 514 5.97 4.89 22.58
N ASN A 515 6.72 4.22 21.70
CA ASN A 515 6.91 4.58 20.31
C ASN A 515 7.28 3.32 19.50
N ALA A 516 7.53 3.51 18.21
CA ALA A 516 7.85 2.42 17.29
C ALA A 516 9.11 1.60 17.66
N SER A 517 9.94 2.07 18.60
CA SER A 517 11.21 1.44 19.00
C SER A 517 11.34 1.06 20.47
N ARG A 518 10.40 1.44 21.34
CA ARG A 518 10.43 1.20 22.79
C ARG A 518 9.06 0.87 23.36
N GLY A 519 9.01 -0.05 24.31
CA GLY A 519 7.79 -0.46 24.98
C GLY A 519 8.03 -1.28 26.24
N ALA A 520 6.96 -1.89 26.73
CA ALA A 520 6.97 -2.83 27.84
C ALA A 520 6.14 -4.07 27.48
N MET A 521 6.58 -5.22 27.98
CA MET A 521 5.86 -6.47 27.93
C MET A 521 5.49 -6.91 29.35
N ILE A 522 4.24 -7.31 29.54
CA ILE A 522 3.76 -7.98 30.74
C ILE A 522 3.32 -9.38 30.34
N TRP A 523 3.85 -10.39 31.00
CA TRP A 523 3.59 -11.80 30.72
C TRP A 523 3.68 -12.60 32.03
N PRO A 524 3.43 -13.92 32.07
CA PRO A 524 3.55 -14.71 33.29
C PRO A 524 4.91 -14.61 33.99
N GLY A 525 5.95 -14.19 33.26
CA GLY A 525 7.30 -13.91 33.79
C GLY A 525 7.50 -12.56 34.47
N GLY A 526 6.48 -11.69 34.54
CA GLY A 526 6.57 -10.35 35.12
C GLY A 526 6.53 -9.22 34.09
N THR A 527 7.14 -8.09 34.41
CA THR A 527 7.20 -6.91 33.53
C THR A 527 8.61 -6.73 32.98
N VAL A 528 8.73 -6.58 31.66
CA VAL A 528 10.01 -6.43 30.96
C VAL A 528 9.94 -5.17 30.08
N GLY A 529 10.86 -4.22 30.29
CA GLY A 529 11.07 -3.14 29.33
C GLY A 529 11.73 -3.69 28.07
N ILE A 530 11.24 -3.32 26.89
CA ILE A 530 11.74 -3.82 25.60
C ILE A 530 12.07 -2.67 24.65
N GLU A 531 13.10 -2.86 23.84
CA GLU A 531 13.45 -1.96 22.74
C GLU A 531 13.88 -2.73 21.48
N ARG A 532 13.86 -2.05 20.34
CA ARG A 532 14.30 -2.62 19.06
C ARG A 532 15.78 -3.00 19.12
N PHE A 533 16.10 -4.19 18.63
CA PHE A 533 17.46 -4.70 18.55
C PHE A 533 18.15 -4.21 17.27
N ASN A 534 19.36 -3.67 17.40
CA ASN A 534 20.24 -3.39 16.28
C ASN A 534 21.05 -4.68 15.98
N ILE A 535 20.79 -5.32 14.85
CA ILE A 535 21.53 -6.54 14.41
C ILE A 535 22.98 -6.18 14.06
N VAL A 536 23.15 -5.01 13.46
CA VAL A 536 24.44 -4.36 13.20
C VAL A 536 24.41 -2.95 13.76
N ASP A 537 25.58 -2.35 13.98
CA ASP A 537 25.66 -0.98 14.48
C ASP A 537 24.82 -0.02 13.63
N ASN A 538 23.91 0.71 14.29
CA ASN A 538 22.96 1.62 13.66
C ASN A 538 22.04 0.98 12.60
N GLY A 539 21.89 -0.35 12.60
CA GLY A 539 21.16 -1.12 11.60
C GLY A 539 19.69 -0.72 11.42
N LEU A 540 19.03 -0.27 12.49
CA LEU A 540 17.63 0.22 12.44
C LEU A 540 17.45 1.47 11.57
N ASN A 541 18.52 2.22 11.32
CA ASN A 541 18.50 3.45 10.53
C ASN A 541 19.08 3.26 9.11
N VAL A 542 19.41 2.03 8.73
CA VAL A 542 19.94 1.70 7.40
C VAL A 542 18.80 1.35 6.45
N ALA A 543 18.82 1.93 5.25
CA ALA A 543 17.83 1.63 4.21
C ALA A 543 17.91 0.15 3.77
N PRO A 544 16.77 -0.51 3.48
CA PRO A 544 16.77 -1.86 2.92
C PRO A 544 17.55 -1.95 1.61
N LEU A 545 18.18 -3.11 1.36
CA LEU A 545 18.82 -3.36 0.07
C LEU A 545 17.77 -3.48 -1.05
N ALA A 546 18.18 -3.16 -2.28
CA ALA A 546 17.33 -3.39 -3.45
C ALA A 546 16.98 -4.88 -3.57
N ASN A 547 15.70 -5.17 -3.88
CA ASN A 547 15.15 -6.53 -3.97
C ASN A 547 15.23 -7.35 -2.67
N GLN A 548 15.45 -6.70 -1.52
CA GLN A 548 15.43 -7.39 -0.23
C GLN A 548 14.05 -7.99 0.04
N PRO A 549 13.96 -9.27 0.47
CA PRO A 549 12.71 -9.86 0.91
C PRO A 549 12.14 -9.17 2.16
N GLU A 550 10.85 -9.41 2.44
CA GLU A 550 10.19 -8.77 3.57
C GLU A 550 10.69 -9.31 4.93
N ASN A 551 10.96 -8.39 5.86
CA ASN A 551 11.09 -8.69 7.29
C ASN A 551 9.81 -9.34 7.83
N GLY A 552 9.94 -10.31 8.74
CA GLY A 552 8.83 -10.89 9.49
C GLY A 552 8.83 -12.41 9.51
N TRP A 553 7.65 -12.98 9.74
CA TRP A 553 7.37 -14.40 9.81
C TRP A 553 7.27 -15.06 8.44
N TRP A 554 7.93 -16.20 8.32
CA TRP A 554 7.95 -17.09 7.18
C TRP A 554 7.64 -18.51 7.64
N TRP A 555 6.90 -19.26 6.82
CA TRP A 555 6.47 -20.61 7.17
C TRP A 555 6.23 -21.44 5.93
N SER A 556 6.15 -22.76 6.11
CA SER A 556 5.72 -23.66 5.04
C SER A 556 4.24 -23.98 5.20
N THR A 557 3.43 -23.72 4.18
CA THR A 557 2.00 -24.09 4.17
C THR A 557 1.77 -25.60 4.22
N ALA A 558 2.75 -26.38 3.75
CA ALA A 558 2.71 -27.84 3.78
C ALA A 558 3.15 -28.45 5.11
N GLU A 559 3.88 -27.69 5.95
CA GLU A 559 4.45 -28.15 7.21
C GLU A 559 4.20 -27.13 8.33
N ASN A 560 2.92 -26.97 8.71
CA ASN A 560 2.56 -26.03 9.77
C ASN A 560 3.12 -26.46 11.16
N GLY A 561 3.17 -25.50 12.09
CA GLY A 561 3.70 -25.74 13.44
C GLY A 561 5.20 -25.44 13.61
N ARG A 562 5.93 -25.21 12.51
CA ARG A 562 7.29 -24.64 12.49
C ARG A 562 7.31 -23.31 11.74
N GLY A 563 8.04 -22.34 12.26
CA GLY A 563 8.12 -21.00 11.66
C GLY A 563 9.51 -20.41 11.76
N TYR A 564 9.77 -19.42 10.91
CA TYR A 564 11.05 -18.71 10.83
C TYR A 564 10.79 -17.21 10.88
N PHE A 565 11.40 -16.50 11.82
CA PHE A 565 11.39 -15.06 11.82
C PHE A 565 12.68 -14.56 11.17
N ILE A 566 12.57 -13.69 10.17
CA ILE A 566 13.70 -13.15 9.43
C ILE A 566 13.66 -11.63 9.49
N GLU A 567 14.76 -11.01 9.89
CA GLU A 567 14.93 -9.57 9.81
C GLU A 567 16.27 -9.22 9.18
N TRP A 568 16.26 -8.28 8.23
CA TRP A 568 17.46 -7.71 7.65
C TRP A 568 17.70 -6.28 8.17
N GLN A 569 18.96 -5.99 8.51
CA GLN A 569 19.46 -4.65 8.79
C GLN A 569 20.86 -4.50 8.18
N GLY A 570 21.08 -3.45 7.38
CA GLY A 570 22.41 -3.14 6.83
C GLY A 570 23.08 -4.28 6.06
N GLY A 571 22.31 -5.06 5.29
CA GLY A 571 22.85 -6.20 4.53
C GLY A 571 23.23 -7.42 5.39
N THR A 572 22.78 -7.47 6.64
CA THR A 572 22.88 -8.62 7.53
C THR A 572 21.49 -9.11 7.88
N ALA A 573 21.26 -10.42 7.82
CA ALA A 573 20.02 -11.05 8.24
C ALA A 573 20.20 -11.79 9.56
N ASP A 574 19.27 -11.58 10.49
CA ASP A 574 19.09 -12.39 11.69
C ASP A 574 17.86 -13.28 11.49
N ILE A 575 18.04 -14.59 11.64
CA ILE A 575 17.00 -15.58 11.46
C ILE A 575 16.89 -16.42 12.73
N ALA A 576 15.67 -16.55 13.27
CA ALA A 576 15.35 -17.59 14.23
C ALA A 576 14.36 -18.59 13.64
N GLY A 577 14.64 -19.88 13.83
CA GLY A 577 13.68 -20.95 13.60
C GLY A 577 13.08 -21.44 14.92
N TYR A 578 11.76 -21.65 14.92
CA TYR A 578 10.99 -22.14 16.06
C TYR A 578 10.41 -23.51 15.70
N MET A 579 10.87 -24.56 16.38
CA MET A 579 10.56 -25.96 16.05
C MET A 579 10.64 -26.85 17.29
N TYR A 580 10.83 -28.16 17.10
CA TYR A 580 10.82 -29.14 18.19
C TYR A 580 12.05 -30.07 18.14
N ASP A 581 12.39 -30.68 19.28
CA ASP A 581 13.34 -31.80 19.34
C ASP A 581 12.65 -33.13 19.00
N ASP A 582 13.41 -34.23 18.94
CA ASP A 582 12.89 -35.56 18.56
C ASP A 582 11.82 -36.10 19.53
N VAL A 583 11.77 -35.58 20.75
CA VAL A 583 10.80 -35.93 21.81
C VAL A 583 9.58 -34.98 21.77
N GLY A 584 9.61 -33.96 20.90
CA GLY A 584 8.52 -33.00 20.72
C GLY A 584 8.57 -31.80 21.67
N ASN A 585 9.70 -31.55 22.35
CA ASN A 585 9.83 -30.34 23.15
C ASN A 585 10.16 -29.14 22.26
N PRO A 586 9.66 -27.93 22.57
CA PRO A 586 10.01 -26.74 21.82
C PRO A 586 11.52 -26.48 21.91
N ILE A 587 12.12 -26.12 20.79
CA ILE A 587 13.50 -25.66 20.67
C ILE A 587 13.57 -24.54 19.63
N TRP A 588 14.52 -23.63 19.79
CA TRP A 588 14.82 -22.60 18.81
C TRP A 588 16.28 -22.68 18.37
N TYR A 589 16.52 -22.30 17.12
CA TYR A 589 17.86 -22.09 16.57
C TYR A 589 17.94 -20.69 15.99
N ILE A 590 19.12 -20.10 16.00
CA ILE A 590 19.34 -18.75 15.46
C ILE A 590 20.61 -18.72 14.60
N THR A 591 20.65 -17.82 13.62
CA THR A 591 21.85 -17.52 12.86
C THR A 591 21.83 -16.05 12.45
N VAL A 592 23.00 -15.43 12.40
CA VAL A 592 23.19 -14.07 11.88
C VAL A 592 24.17 -14.14 10.71
N ILE A 593 23.76 -13.66 9.54
CA ILE A 593 24.43 -13.91 8.27
C ILE A 593 24.56 -12.59 7.49
N ALA A 594 25.77 -12.27 7.04
CA ALA A 594 25.95 -11.22 6.04
C ALA A 594 25.37 -11.67 4.69
N THR A 595 24.47 -10.89 4.11
CA THR A 595 23.75 -11.21 2.87
C THR A 595 24.12 -10.21 1.76
N PRO A 596 25.28 -10.35 1.11
CA PRO A 596 25.67 -9.47 -0.01
C PRO A 596 24.72 -9.62 -1.21
N ASN A 597 24.11 -10.80 -1.37
CA ASN A 597 22.91 -10.99 -2.18
C ASN A 597 21.72 -11.21 -1.23
N PRO A 598 20.75 -10.28 -1.12
CA PRO A 598 19.64 -10.44 -0.18
C PRO A 598 18.67 -11.58 -0.55
N LEU A 599 18.77 -12.13 -1.77
CA LEU A 599 17.97 -13.26 -2.24
C LEU A 599 18.59 -14.63 -1.87
N ALA A 600 19.73 -14.66 -1.19
CA ALA A 600 20.37 -15.89 -0.76
C ALA A 600 20.91 -15.78 0.67
N MET A 601 20.58 -16.76 1.51
CA MET A 601 21.14 -16.93 2.84
C MET A 601 21.85 -18.27 2.90
N ASN A 602 23.09 -18.24 3.38
CA ASN A 602 23.90 -19.43 3.59
C ASN A 602 24.65 -19.28 4.91
N GLY A 603 24.25 -20.04 5.91
CA GLY A 603 24.88 -20.04 7.23
C GLY A 603 24.71 -21.38 7.94
N ALA A 604 25.00 -21.39 9.24
CA ALA A 604 24.84 -22.55 10.11
C ALA A 604 23.94 -22.18 11.28
N TRP A 605 23.01 -23.07 11.63
CA TRP A 605 22.14 -22.90 12.80
C TRP A 605 22.94 -23.05 14.09
N TRP A 606 22.81 -22.07 14.98
CA TRP A 606 23.37 -22.10 16.32
C TRP A 606 22.34 -22.53 17.34
N GLN A 607 22.78 -23.32 18.32
CA GLN A 607 22.02 -23.73 19.48
C GLN A 607 22.59 -23.09 20.74
N PHE A 608 21.69 -22.64 21.61
CA PHE A 608 22.03 -22.12 22.93
C PHE A 608 21.29 -22.89 24.02
N ALA A 609 21.85 -22.86 25.22
CA ALA A 609 21.28 -23.43 26.44
C ALA A 609 21.65 -22.57 27.66
N ASN A 610 21.12 -22.94 28.83
CA ASN A 610 21.52 -22.43 30.14
C ASN A 610 21.33 -20.92 30.34
N GLY A 611 20.44 -20.27 29.58
CA GLY A 611 20.13 -18.85 29.78
C GLY A 611 19.01 -18.60 30.80
N MET A 612 18.56 -17.34 30.83
CA MET A 612 17.52 -16.86 31.74
C MET A 612 16.16 -17.51 31.47
N THR A 613 15.47 -17.92 32.53
CA THR A 613 14.11 -18.47 32.44
C THR A 613 13.06 -17.37 32.28
N GLN A 614 11.78 -17.72 32.17
CA GLN A 614 10.71 -16.72 32.02
C GLN A 614 10.63 -15.73 33.19
N ALA A 615 10.83 -16.19 34.44
CA ALA A 615 10.74 -15.38 35.66
C ALA A 615 12.02 -15.40 36.53
N GLY A 616 13.06 -16.14 36.12
CA GLY A 616 14.29 -16.28 36.88
C GLY A 616 15.22 -15.08 36.79
N PRO A 617 16.25 -14.98 37.64
CA PRO A 617 17.25 -13.93 37.54
C PRO A 617 18.03 -14.03 36.22
N TYR A 618 18.62 -12.91 35.80
CA TYR A 618 19.46 -12.89 34.61
C TYR A 618 20.54 -13.97 34.65
N ARG A 619 20.64 -14.72 33.55
CA ARG A 619 21.67 -15.72 33.30
C ARG A 619 22.04 -15.68 31.83
N ALA A 620 23.31 -15.46 31.54
CA ALA A 620 23.83 -15.47 30.18
C ALA A 620 23.65 -16.87 29.56
N ALA A 621 23.11 -16.90 28.35
CA ALA A 621 23.02 -18.13 27.57
C ALA A 621 24.41 -18.59 27.11
N THR A 622 24.60 -19.91 27.08
CA THR A 622 25.79 -20.55 26.53
C THR A 622 25.48 -21.08 25.14
N ARG A 623 26.29 -20.74 24.15
CA ARG A 623 26.21 -21.39 22.84
C ARG A 623 26.77 -22.81 22.97
N THR A 624 25.94 -23.82 22.72
CA THR A 624 26.29 -25.24 22.92
C THR A 624 26.60 -25.96 21.61
N ASN A 625 26.15 -25.43 20.48
CA ASN A 625 26.46 -25.95 19.16
C ASN A 625 26.50 -24.82 18.13
N ASP A 626 27.65 -24.66 17.45
CA ASP A 626 27.84 -23.67 16.37
C ASP A 626 27.38 -24.18 14.99
N ASN A 627 27.00 -25.46 14.88
CA ASN A 627 26.59 -26.06 13.61
C ASN A 627 25.62 -27.22 13.84
N VAL A 628 24.37 -26.89 14.19
CA VAL A 628 23.26 -27.86 14.20
C VAL A 628 22.99 -28.38 12.78
N GLY A 629 23.26 -27.55 11.76
CA GLY A 629 23.17 -27.87 10.35
C GLY A 629 23.06 -26.61 9.50
N ALA A 630 23.07 -26.78 8.17
CA ALA A 630 22.99 -25.67 7.24
C ALA A 630 21.66 -24.91 7.34
N ALA A 631 21.74 -23.58 7.33
CA ALA A 631 20.64 -22.64 7.16
C ALA A 631 20.75 -22.05 5.75
N THR A 632 20.14 -22.71 4.76
CA THR A 632 20.21 -22.30 3.34
C THR A 632 18.83 -21.89 2.85
N ILE A 633 18.68 -20.63 2.42
CA ILE A 633 17.43 -20.09 1.88
C ILE A 633 17.71 -19.38 0.56
N SER A 634 16.92 -19.69 -0.47
CA SER A 634 16.87 -18.94 -1.73
C SER A 634 15.51 -18.28 -1.86
N PHE A 635 15.48 -16.96 -2.01
CA PHE A 635 14.24 -16.19 -2.16
C PHE A 635 13.92 -16.02 -3.65
N GLN A 636 12.68 -16.35 -4.04
CA GLN A 636 12.20 -16.13 -5.40
C GLN A 636 11.46 -14.80 -5.56
N SER A 637 10.96 -14.24 -4.46
CA SER A 637 10.32 -12.92 -4.41
C SER A 637 10.41 -12.31 -3.02
N ALA A 638 9.81 -11.14 -2.83
CA ALA A 638 9.67 -10.53 -1.51
C ALA A 638 8.86 -11.38 -0.51
N THR A 639 8.07 -12.34 -1.00
CA THR A 639 7.12 -13.12 -0.20
C THR A 639 7.24 -14.63 -0.34
N THR A 640 8.13 -15.14 -1.20
CA THR A 640 8.31 -16.58 -1.45
C THR A 640 9.78 -16.97 -1.43
N ALA A 641 10.06 -18.13 -0.84
CA ALA A 641 11.41 -18.68 -0.74
C ALA A 641 11.42 -20.21 -0.76
N THR A 642 12.59 -20.79 -0.95
CA THR A 642 12.87 -22.22 -0.74
C THR A 642 13.96 -22.35 0.30
N MET A 643 13.69 -23.08 1.38
CA MET A 643 14.68 -23.44 2.38
C MET A 643 15.18 -24.86 2.13
N THR A 644 16.49 -25.04 2.10
CA THR A 644 17.13 -26.36 2.09
C THR A 644 17.51 -26.71 3.52
N LEU A 645 16.87 -27.74 4.06
CA LEU A 645 17.09 -28.26 5.41
C LEU A 645 18.38 -29.11 5.48
N PRO A 646 18.92 -29.36 6.68
CA PRO A 646 19.98 -30.34 6.86
C PRO A 646 19.58 -31.70 6.24
N GLY A 647 20.50 -32.29 5.46
CA GLY A 647 20.22 -33.49 4.67
C GLY A 647 19.69 -33.24 3.25
N GLY A 648 19.54 -31.98 2.82
CA GLY A 648 19.25 -31.60 1.44
C GLY A 648 17.78 -31.54 1.07
N ARG A 649 16.88 -31.89 1.99
CA ARG A 649 15.43 -31.79 1.78
C ARG A 649 15.03 -30.32 1.63
N GLN A 650 14.29 -30.00 0.58
CA GLN A 650 13.81 -28.63 0.32
C GLN A 650 12.35 -28.47 0.76
N ILE A 651 12.04 -27.31 1.32
CA ILE A 651 10.68 -26.88 1.65
C ILE A 651 10.41 -25.50 1.05
N ALA A 652 9.19 -25.30 0.55
CA ALA A 652 8.72 -23.98 0.17
C ALA A 652 8.36 -23.17 1.42
N LEU A 653 8.81 -21.93 1.47
CA LEU A 653 8.46 -20.93 2.46
C LEU A 653 7.66 -19.80 1.80
N THR A 654 6.68 -19.28 2.55
CA THR A 654 5.92 -18.09 2.19
C THR A 654 5.85 -17.15 3.38
N ARG A 655 5.67 -15.84 3.13
CA ARG A 655 5.39 -14.86 4.17
C ARG A 655 4.10 -15.22 4.91
N PHE A 656 4.17 -15.30 6.22
CA PHE A 656 3.01 -15.52 7.07
C PHE A 656 2.20 -14.22 7.15
N ARG A 657 0.91 -14.30 6.81
CA ARG A 657 -0.03 -13.18 6.87
C ARG A 657 -1.08 -13.46 7.94
N PHE A 658 -1.43 -12.47 8.77
CA PHE A 658 -2.28 -12.68 9.95
C PHE A 658 -3.20 -11.50 10.31
#